data_AF-A0A8T3CEF0-F1
#
_entry.id   AF-A0A8T3CEF0-F1
#
_cell.length_a   1.000
_cell.length_b   1.000
_cell.length_c   1.000
_cell.angle_alpha   90.00
_cell.angle_beta   90.00
_cell.angle_gamma   90.00
#
_symmetry.space_group_name_H-M   'P 1'
#
loop_
_entity.id
_entity.type
_entity.pdbx_description
1 polymer ?
#
loop_
_entity_poly.entity_id
_entity_poly.type
_entity_poly.pdbx_seq_one_letter_code
_entity_poly.pdbx_strand_id
1 'polypeptide(L)'
;MAEASISVGQDQFSCPICLDLLKDPVTIPCGHSYCMGCIKGCWDQDDHIGVYSCPQCRKTFTQRPDLGRNTMLAEVVEKLKKTGLQAAPPAHCYAGPGDVPCDFCTGRKRKAVRSCLVCLASYCETHLQPHYESPAFKKHKLVQATANLQEKICSQHDKLLEVYCRTDQQCICYLCTMDEHKGHDTVSAAAERTEKQKQLGATQRKSQQRIQEREKELQDLRQAVQSLTRSAQAAVEDTERATGGRLQGELVKISQSVKEGKLLRPAEPKTREDFLQYFCRLTLDPNTAYRKLCLSEGNREHRAVVWKRAAELGGNSGKGTRAAARKNTRCGGNMLTRVKSAVANFVGGAMAGGSSEEQLGDCDLPLKFPYTRPEFLGLSQDEMECSADHIARPILILKETKRLPWSTGYAEVINAGKSTLNEDQACCERRSSLPNGEGVSLRDSSDSEGVSLHYWALFDGHAGSGAAVVASRLLHHHIAEQLREVLDILRNSALLPPTCLGEEPNLTPGCPPRPDPRRVPEGCRGGPRIAWDAPTRYFTEKKVQHESLVMGAMETAFKEMDAQLAREKVVYSISGGCTALVVVFLLGKLYVANAGDSRAIILRNGEIIAMSSEFTPESERQRLQFLAYMQPHLLGNEFTHLEFPRRVQRKEVGKRMLYRDFTMTGWAYKTIQDEDLKFPLIYGEGKKARVMATIGVTRGLGDHELKVHDSNIYIKPFLSCCPEVRVYPLMQNEHGADDVLVMGTDGLWDVLTNEEVSEAVTSFLSNCDPDDQHRYTMAAQELVMRARGQLRDHGWRISSERLGSGDDISVFIIPLLHGNQEP
;
A
#
# COMPACT_ATOMS: atom_id res chain seq x y z
N MET A 1 27.56 -58.08 24.29
CA MET A 1 26.35 -58.06 25.15
C MET A 1 25.31 -57.22 24.43
N ALA A 2 24.01 -57.45 24.65
CA ALA A 2 22.97 -56.61 24.04
C ALA A 2 22.70 -55.40 24.95
N GLU A 3 22.77 -54.18 24.40
CA GLU A 3 22.28 -52.99 25.10
C GLU A 3 20.77 -52.90 24.97
N ALA A 4 20.06 -52.91 26.09
CA ALA A 4 18.61 -52.75 26.13
C ALA A 4 18.27 -51.26 26.27
N SER A 5 17.80 -50.64 25.18
CA SER A 5 17.30 -49.26 25.18
C SER A 5 15.89 -49.19 25.81
N ILE A 6 15.85 -49.10 27.15
CA ILE A 6 14.60 -48.95 27.89
C ILE A 6 14.04 -47.54 27.69
N SER A 7 12.92 -47.42 26.97
CA SER A 7 12.20 -46.17 26.72
C SER A 7 11.37 -45.71 27.93
N VAL A 8 12.05 -45.21 28.97
CA VAL A 8 11.39 -44.64 30.17
C VAL A 8 10.84 -43.25 29.86
N GLY A 9 9.53 -43.03 30.07
CA GLY A 9 8.88 -41.74 29.86
C GLY A 9 9.27 -40.69 30.91
N GLN A 10 9.39 -39.42 30.48
CA GLN A 10 9.80 -38.29 31.34
C GLN A 10 8.88 -38.09 32.57
N ASP A 11 7.59 -38.44 32.45
CA ASP A 11 6.59 -38.33 33.52
C ASP A 11 7.01 -39.08 34.81
N GLN A 12 7.80 -40.17 34.68
CA GLN A 12 8.28 -40.97 35.82
C GLN A 12 9.32 -40.23 36.69
N PHE A 13 9.87 -39.11 36.20
CA PHE A 13 10.87 -38.29 36.90
C PHE A 13 10.38 -36.87 37.20
N SER A 14 9.06 -36.66 37.17
CA SER A 14 8.42 -35.39 37.49
C SER A 14 8.04 -35.31 38.97
N CYS A 15 8.22 -34.13 39.58
CA CYS A 15 7.94 -33.83 40.97
C CYS A 15 6.42 -33.74 41.21
N PRO A 16 5.81 -34.59 42.04
CA PRO A 16 4.34 -34.59 42.20
C PRO A 16 3.74 -33.39 42.95
N ILE A 17 4.55 -32.37 43.29
CA ILE A 17 4.11 -31.10 43.88
C ILE A 17 4.08 -29.98 42.82
N CYS A 18 5.18 -29.77 42.09
CA CYS A 18 5.29 -28.70 41.07
C CYS A 18 5.09 -29.17 39.63
N LEU A 19 4.96 -30.48 39.42
CA LEU A 19 4.74 -31.18 38.13
C LEU A 19 5.87 -31.04 37.08
N ASP A 20 6.92 -30.27 37.36
CA ASP A 20 8.19 -30.23 36.61
C ASP A 20 9.05 -31.49 36.83
N LEU A 21 9.95 -31.79 35.89
CA LEU A 21 11.13 -32.65 36.11
C LEU A 21 11.90 -32.27 37.39
N LEU A 22 12.27 -33.27 38.19
CA LEU A 22 12.85 -33.09 39.53
C LEU A 22 14.12 -32.20 39.55
N LYS A 23 14.00 -31.03 40.19
CA LYS A 23 15.10 -30.10 40.50
C LYS A 23 15.60 -30.39 41.92
N ASP A 24 16.88 -30.78 42.05
CA ASP A 24 17.46 -31.34 43.29
C ASP A 24 16.56 -32.41 43.92
N PRO A 25 16.40 -33.59 43.27
CA PRO A 25 15.57 -34.67 43.79
C PRO A 25 16.01 -35.11 45.19
N VAL A 26 15.05 -35.20 46.10
CA VAL A 26 15.17 -35.83 47.42
C VAL A 26 14.13 -36.94 47.54
N THR A 27 14.51 -38.08 48.09
CA THR A 27 13.63 -39.23 48.29
C THR A 27 13.37 -39.38 49.78
N ILE A 28 12.12 -39.20 50.20
CA ILE A 28 11.74 -39.27 51.62
C ILE A 28 11.50 -40.73 52.07
N PRO A 29 11.50 -41.07 53.38
CA PRO A 29 11.53 -42.46 53.86
C PRO A 29 10.34 -43.36 53.50
N CYS A 30 9.35 -42.88 52.74
CA CYS A 30 8.30 -43.68 52.11
C CYS A 30 8.53 -43.95 50.61
N GLY A 31 9.77 -43.79 50.10
CA GLY A 31 10.17 -44.06 48.72
C GLY A 31 9.75 -43.02 47.67
N HIS A 32 8.94 -42.03 48.06
CA HIS A 32 8.45 -40.99 47.17
C HIS A 32 9.49 -39.87 47.01
N SER A 33 9.58 -39.28 45.80
CA SER A 33 10.65 -38.34 45.44
C SER A 33 10.09 -37.01 44.95
N TYR A 34 10.72 -35.91 45.39
CA TYR A 34 10.28 -34.54 45.18
C TYR A 34 11.47 -33.61 44.93
N CYS A 35 11.23 -32.42 44.38
CA CYS A 35 12.23 -31.35 44.39
C CYS A 35 12.48 -30.92 45.84
N MET A 36 13.74 -30.73 46.24
CA MET A 36 14.09 -30.39 47.63
C MET A 36 13.35 -29.16 48.16
N GLY A 37 13.23 -28.10 47.35
CA GLY A 37 12.49 -26.89 47.74
C GLY A 37 10.98 -27.12 47.90
N CYS A 38 10.38 -28.01 47.11
CA CYS A 38 8.94 -28.25 47.15
C CYS A 38 8.51 -29.04 48.39
N ILE A 39 9.24 -30.11 48.73
CA ILE A 39 8.90 -30.89 49.94
C ILE A 39 9.28 -30.15 51.24
N LYS A 40 10.33 -29.30 51.21
CA LYS A 40 10.58 -28.34 52.29
C LYS A 40 9.39 -27.41 52.47
N GLY A 41 8.99 -26.69 51.42
CA GLY A 41 7.86 -25.75 51.48
C GLY A 41 6.53 -26.37 51.94
N CYS A 42 6.24 -27.64 51.61
CA CYS A 42 5.08 -28.35 52.15
C CYS A 42 5.20 -28.62 53.66
N TRP A 43 6.39 -28.95 54.17
CA TRP A 43 6.61 -29.20 55.60
C TRP A 43 6.78 -27.90 56.41
N ASP A 44 7.34 -26.85 55.82
CA ASP A 44 7.46 -25.51 56.42
C ASP A 44 6.08 -24.85 56.66
N GLN A 45 5.04 -25.25 55.92
CA GLN A 45 3.65 -24.83 56.15
C GLN A 45 3.02 -25.55 57.35
N ASP A 46 3.27 -26.86 57.50
CA ASP A 46 2.72 -27.72 58.57
C ASP A 46 3.59 -27.79 59.84
N ASP A 47 4.77 -27.11 59.87
CA ASP A 47 5.79 -27.18 60.93
C ASP A 47 5.22 -26.93 62.35
N HIS A 48 4.19 -26.08 62.44
CA HIS A 48 3.48 -25.72 63.67
C HIS A 48 2.52 -26.80 64.21
N ILE A 49 2.27 -27.86 63.44
CA ILE A 49 1.43 -29.02 63.80
C ILE A 49 2.31 -30.21 64.25
N GLY A 50 3.60 -30.21 63.89
CA GLY A 50 4.58 -31.22 64.33
C GLY A 50 4.42 -32.61 63.71
N VAL A 51 3.54 -32.77 62.71
CA VAL A 51 3.26 -34.05 62.03
C VAL A 51 3.52 -33.92 60.53
N TYR A 52 4.68 -34.37 60.08
CA TYR A 52 5.11 -34.26 58.68
C TYR A 52 4.46 -35.35 57.86
N SER A 53 3.77 -35.03 56.77
CA SER A 53 3.12 -36.03 55.90
C SER A 53 3.76 -36.09 54.51
N CYS A 54 3.74 -37.26 53.88
CA CYS A 54 4.06 -37.41 52.46
C CYS A 54 2.89 -36.89 51.60
N PRO A 55 3.07 -35.89 50.72
CA PRO A 55 1.97 -35.35 49.90
C PRO A 55 1.23 -36.40 49.05
N GLN A 56 1.95 -37.37 48.49
CA GLN A 56 1.36 -38.44 47.66
C GLN A 56 0.62 -39.52 48.47
N CYS A 57 1.32 -40.22 49.37
CA CYS A 57 0.77 -41.40 50.06
C CYS A 57 0.24 -41.12 51.48
N ARG A 58 0.28 -39.87 51.93
CA ARG A 58 -0.19 -39.38 53.24
C ARG A 58 0.40 -40.06 54.49
N LYS A 59 1.41 -40.94 54.33
CA LYS A 59 2.18 -41.50 55.44
C LYS A 59 2.81 -40.38 56.27
N THR A 60 2.55 -40.40 57.57
CA THR A 60 3.04 -39.42 58.55
C THR A 60 4.37 -39.84 59.17
N PHE A 61 5.16 -38.85 59.58
CA PHE A 61 6.43 -38.98 60.29
C PHE A 61 6.37 -38.11 61.55
N THR A 62 6.72 -38.68 62.71
CA THR A 62 6.65 -38.02 64.03
C THR A 62 7.87 -37.16 64.36
N GLN A 63 8.85 -37.13 63.47
CA GLN A 63 10.01 -36.24 63.47
C GLN A 63 10.25 -35.82 62.01
N ARG A 64 10.80 -34.63 61.78
CA ARG A 64 11.02 -34.08 60.44
C ARG A 64 12.13 -34.88 59.73
N PRO A 65 11.86 -35.56 58.59
CA PRO A 65 12.88 -36.35 57.92
C PRO A 65 14.00 -35.47 57.32
N ASP A 66 15.25 -35.87 57.51
CA ASP A 66 16.40 -35.22 56.87
C ASP A 66 16.36 -35.37 55.34
N LEU A 67 16.65 -34.28 54.63
CA LEU A 67 16.52 -34.18 53.18
C LEU A 67 17.88 -34.12 52.47
N GLY A 68 18.48 -35.28 52.25
CA GLY A 68 19.67 -35.44 51.40
C GLY A 68 19.33 -35.58 49.91
N ARG A 69 20.08 -34.90 49.04
CA ARG A 69 19.93 -35.00 47.57
C ARG A 69 20.22 -36.41 47.07
N ASN A 70 19.26 -37.01 46.36
CA ASN A 70 19.42 -38.28 45.67
C ASN A 70 20.25 -38.07 44.39
N THR A 71 21.54 -38.43 44.47
CA THR A 71 22.50 -38.28 43.36
C THR A 71 22.11 -39.11 42.13
N MET A 72 21.63 -40.34 42.34
CA MET A 72 21.23 -41.25 41.26
C MET A 72 20.06 -40.69 40.45
N LEU A 73 19.00 -40.20 41.12
CA LEU A 73 17.89 -39.53 40.44
C LEU A 73 18.34 -38.23 39.75
N ALA A 74 19.24 -37.46 40.37
CA ALA A 74 19.77 -36.25 39.75
C ALA A 74 20.54 -36.56 38.46
N GLU A 75 21.40 -37.57 38.45
CA GLU A 75 22.12 -37.98 37.24
C GLU A 75 21.22 -38.49 36.12
N VAL A 76 20.17 -39.25 36.45
CA VAL A 76 19.19 -39.72 35.46
C VAL A 76 18.41 -38.55 34.87
N VAL A 77 17.98 -37.59 35.70
CA VAL A 77 17.31 -36.37 35.23
C VAL A 77 18.22 -35.49 34.38
N GLU A 78 19.50 -35.33 34.73
CA GLU A 78 20.47 -34.58 33.90
C GLU A 78 20.79 -35.31 32.57
N LYS A 79 20.82 -36.64 32.56
CA LYS A 79 20.94 -37.43 31.31
C LYS A 79 19.70 -37.26 30.43
N LEU A 80 18.49 -37.27 31.00
CA LEU A 80 17.23 -37.00 30.29
C LEU A 80 17.14 -35.57 29.73
N LYS A 81 17.62 -34.56 30.47
CA LYS A 81 17.73 -33.18 29.96
C LYS A 81 18.68 -33.10 28.75
N LYS A 82 19.82 -33.80 28.81
CA LYS A 82 20.83 -33.80 27.74
C LYS A 82 20.37 -34.55 26.48
N THR A 83 19.61 -35.65 26.59
CA THR A 83 18.98 -36.29 25.42
C THR A 83 17.77 -35.50 24.89
N GLY A 84 17.13 -34.67 25.72
CA GLY A 84 16.05 -33.78 25.30
C GLY A 84 16.47 -32.58 24.43
N LEU A 85 17.77 -32.31 24.26
CA LEU A 85 18.27 -31.13 23.53
C LEU A 85 18.39 -31.31 22.01
N GLN A 86 17.92 -32.42 21.44
CA GLN A 86 17.89 -32.66 19.99
C GLN A 86 16.49 -32.97 19.41
N ALA A 87 15.41 -32.74 20.17
CA ALA A 87 14.04 -32.83 19.68
C ALA A 87 13.15 -31.76 20.33
N ALA A 88 12.33 -31.07 19.53
CA ALA A 88 11.44 -30.01 20.03
C ALA A 88 10.27 -30.59 20.86
N PRO A 89 9.82 -29.92 21.94
CA PRO A 89 8.73 -30.42 22.79
C PRO A 89 7.35 -30.29 22.11
N PRO A 90 6.40 -31.22 22.35
CA PRO A 90 5.12 -31.27 21.66
C PRO A 90 4.13 -30.19 22.12
N ALA A 91 4.06 -29.09 21.37
CA ALA A 91 3.20 -27.93 21.65
C ALA A 91 1.70 -28.18 21.32
N HIS A 92 1.05 -29.16 21.97
CA HIS A 92 -0.30 -29.62 21.59
C HIS A 92 -1.36 -29.65 22.71
N CYS A 93 -1.04 -29.29 23.95
CA CYS A 93 -1.98 -29.32 25.09
C CYS A 93 -2.55 -27.95 25.51
N TYR A 94 -1.92 -26.84 25.11
CA TYR A 94 -2.38 -25.46 25.38
C TYR A 94 -2.91 -24.78 24.10
N ALA A 95 -3.79 -23.80 24.25
CA ALA A 95 -4.30 -23.04 23.10
C ALA A 95 -3.24 -22.04 22.61
N GLY A 96 -2.82 -22.15 21.34
CA GLY A 96 -1.98 -21.16 20.67
C GLY A 96 -2.78 -20.06 19.95
N PRO A 97 -2.11 -19.12 19.27
CA PRO A 97 -2.77 -18.18 18.37
C PRO A 97 -3.61 -18.92 17.32
N GLY A 98 -4.87 -18.52 17.15
CA GLY A 98 -5.83 -19.18 16.25
C GLY A 98 -6.51 -20.44 16.80
N ASP A 99 -6.10 -20.97 17.95
CA ASP A 99 -6.83 -22.04 18.62
C ASP A 99 -8.01 -21.54 19.43
N VAL A 100 -9.08 -22.32 19.43
CA VAL A 100 -10.24 -22.09 20.30
C VAL A 100 -9.86 -22.50 21.72
N PRO A 101 -9.90 -21.59 22.72
CA PRO A 101 -9.58 -21.94 24.10
C PRO A 101 -10.76 -22.67 24.77
N CYS A 102 -10.48 -23.42 25.84
CA CYS A 102 -11.52 -23.96 26.70
C CYS A 102 -12.01 -22.91 27.72
N ASP A 103 -13.33 -22.75 27.82
CA ASP A 103 -13.95 -21.73 28.67
C ASP A 103 -13.88 -22.05 30.17
N PHE A 104 -13.76 -23.34 30.52
CA PHE A 104 -13.74 -23.84 31.89
C PHE A 104 -12.33 -24.02 32.48
N CYS A 105 -11.27 -23.69 31.73
CA CYS A 105 -9.90 -23.73 32.25
C CYS A 105 -9.58 -22.51 33.13
N THR A 106 -9.40 -22.73 34.42
CA THR A 106 -8.79 -21.77 35.35
C THR A 106 -7.29 -21.63 35.06
N GLY A 107 -6.80 -20.42 34.83
CA GLY A 107 -5.38 -20.15 34.49
C GLY A 107 -5.11 -20.28 32.98
N ARG A 108 -3.93 -20.80 32.60
CA ARG A 108 -3.53 -20.94 31.19
C ARG A 108 -4.48 -21.89 30.44
N LYS A 109 -5.28 -21.36 29.52
CA LYS A 109 -6.35 -22.11 28.84
C LYS A 109 -5.79 -23.22 27.95
N ARG A 110 -6.40 -24.41 28.05
CA ARG A 110 -6.14 -25.55 27.15
C ARG A 110 -6.90 -25.38 25.83
N LYS A 111 -6.39 -26.01 24.77
CA LYS A 111 -7.06 -26.09 23.46
C LYS A 111 -8.40 -26.83 23.58
N ALA A 112 -9.47 -26.24 23.07
CA ALA A 112 -10.77 -26.89 23.00
C ALA A 112 -10.81 -27.90 21.83
N VAL A 113 -11.41 -29.05 22.09
CA VAL A 113 -11.59 -30.15 21.12
C VAL A 113 -13.00 -30.13 20.53
N ARG A 114 -14.00 -29.78 21.35
CA ARG A 114 -15.40 -29.64 20.93
C ARG A 114 -16.04 -28.36 21.48
N SER A 115 -17.01 -27.84 20.74
CA SER A 115 -17.99 -26.86 21.24
C SER A 115 -19.36 -27.51 21.36
N CYS A 116 -20.10 -27.16 22.41
CA CYS A 116 -21.41 -27.72 22.71
C CYS A 116 -22.52 -26.77 22.26
N LEU A 117 -23.35 -27.19 21.29
CA LEU A 117 -24.44 -26.35 20.75
C LEU A 117 -25.63 -26.16 21.71
N VAL A 118 -25.57 -26.73 22.91
CA VAL A 118 -26.61 -26.61 23.95
C VAL A 118 -26.11 -25.83 25.17
N CYS A 119 -24.86 -26.05 25.59
CA CYS A 119 -24.22 -25.27 26.66
C CYS A 119 -23.55 -23.97 26.18
N LEU A 120 -23.51 -23.73 24.85
CA LEU A 120 -22.95 -22.53 24.22
C LEU A 120 -21.48 -22.23 24.59
N ALA A 121 -20.70 -23.28 24.87
CA ALA A 121 -19.31 -23.17 25.35
C ALA A 121 -18.39 -24.22 24.72
N SER A 122 -17.08 -24.03 24.88
CA SER A 122 -16.00 -24.80 24.27
C SER A 122 -15.13 -25.52 25.32
N TYR A 123 -14.82 -26.78 25.04
CA TYR A 123 -14.30 -27.74 26.01
C TYR A 123 -13.01 -28.40 25.52
N CYS A 124 -11.95 -28.34 26.31
CA CYS A 124 -10.81 -29.27 26.20
C CYS A 124 -11.22 -30.66 26.71
N GLU A 125 -10.48 -31.70 26.35
CA GLU A 125 -10.89 -33.10 26.60
C GLU A 125 -11.31 -33.38 28.06
N THR A 126 -10.55 -32.85 29.04
CA THR A 126 -10.86 -33.01 30.48
C THR A 126 -12.16 -32.35 30.94
N HIS A 127 -12.59 -31.26 30.29
CA HIS A 127 -13.86 -30.60 30.59
C HIS A 127 -15.01 -31.07 29.69
N LEU A 128 -14.68 -31.79 28.61
CA LEU A 128 -15.65 -32.43 27.72
C LEU A 128 -16.20 -33.74 28.30
N GLN A 129 -15.41 -34.44 29.12
CA GLN A 129 -15.72 -35.74 29.73
C GLN A 129 -17.13 -35.81 30.40
N PRO A 130 -17.63 -34.80 31.16
CA PRO A 130 -18.99 -34.81 31.70
C PRO A 130 -20.10 -34.88 30.64
N HIS A 131 -19.87 -34.43 29.40
CA HIS A 131 -20.82 -34.57 28.29
C HIS A 131 -20.90 -36.02 27.74
N TYR A 132 -19.86 -36.83 27.93
CA TYR A 132 -19.86 -38.25 27.57
C TYR A 132 -20.34 -39.16 28.70
N GLU A 133 -20.20 -38.76 29.96
CA GLU A 133 -20.51 -39.60 31.12
C GLU A 133 -21.91 -39.33 31.70
N SER A 134 -22.27 -38.06 31.91
CA SER A 134 -23.53 -37.68 32.56
C SER A 134 -24.76 -38.00 31.71
N PRO A 135 -25.77 -38.73 32.24
CA PRO A 135 -27.04 -38.97 31.55
C PRO A 135 -27.78 -37.70 31.12
N ALA A 136 -27.60 -36.60 31.84
CA ALA A 136 -28.20 -35.31 31.49
C ALA A 136 -27.57 -34.71 30.22
N PHE A 137 -26.24 -34.81 30.08
CA PHE A 137 -25.49 -34.13 29.03
C PHE A 137 -25.22 -34.99 27.78
N LYS A 138 -25.35 -36.32 27.86
CA LYS A 138 -25.24 -37.25 26.71
C LYS A 138 -26.11 -36.92 25.50
N LYS A 139 -27.15 -36.09 25.67
CA LYS A 139 -28.06 -35.62 24.59
C LYS A 139 -27.58 -34.33 23.90
N HIS A 140 -26.49 -33.71 24.36
CA HIS A 140 -26.03 -32.43 23.83
C HIS A 140 -25.26 -32.60 22.50
N LYS A 141 -25.55 -31.75 21.52
CA LYS A 141 -24.97 -31.80 20.17
C LYS A 141 -23.57 -31.18 20.14
N LEU A 142 -22.54 -32.03 20.09
CA LEU A 142 -21.13 -31.63 20.10
C LEU A 142 -20.55 -31.48 18.69
N VAL A 143 -20.05 -30.29 18.36
CA VAL A 143 -19.36 -29.98 17.09
C VAL A 143 -17.86 -29.78 17.32
N GLN A 144 -17.06 -29.80 16.26
CA GLN A 144 -15.65 -29.38 16.32
C GLN A 144 -15.54 -27.97 16.93
N ALA A 145 -14.53 -27.75 17.77
CA ALA A 145 -14.35 -26.46 18.45
C ALA A 145 -14.33 -25.28 17.46
N THR A 146 -15.02 -24.19 17.81
CA THR A 146 -15.19 -23.04 16.91
C THR A 146 -15.28 -21.74 17.70
N ALA A 147 -14.44 -20.74 17.36
CA ALA A 147 -14.48 -19.42 18.00
C ALA A 147 -15.80 -18.69 17.71
N ASN A 148 -16.24 -18.77 16.46
CA ASN A 148 -17.51 -18.24 15.93
C ASN A 148 -18.69 -19.14 16.37
N LEU A 149 -18.84 -19.40 17.66
CA LEU A 149 -19.98 -20.15 18.22
C LEU A 149 -21.21 -19.24 18.33
N GLN A 150 -21.03 -18.00 18.79
CA GLN A 150 -22.10 -17.01 18.93
C GLN A 150 -22.77 -16.64 17.59
N GLU A 151 -21.99 -16.57 16.51
CA GLU A 151 -22.48 -16.30 15.14
C GLU A 151 -23.42 -17.38 14.58
N LYS A 152 -23.57 -18.52 15.26
CA LYS A 152 -24.47 -19.62 14.86
C LYS A 152 -25.80 -19.59 15.62
N ILE A 153 -26.03 -18.53 16.39
CA ILE A 153 -27.16 -18.32 17.30
C ILE A 153 -27.89 -17.04 16.88
N CYS A 154 -29.22 -17.07 16.90
CA CYS A 154 -30.04 -15.88 16.68
C CYS A 154 -30.00 -14.96 17.92
N SER A 155 -29.50 -13.74 17.74
CA SER A 155 -29.36 -12.70 18.78
C SER A 155 -30.67 -12.24 19.42
N GLN A 156 -31.83 -12.52 18.82
CA GLN A 156 -33.15 -12.19 19.36
C GLN A 156 -33.81 -13.36 20.14
N HIS A 157 -33.29 -14.58 20.01
CA HIS A 157 -34.03 -15.80 20.38
C HIS A 157 -33.20 -16.88 21.11
N ASP A 158 -31.87 -16.78 21.10
CA ASP A 158 -30.93 -17.80 21.60
C ASP A 158 -31.24 -19.20 21.05
N LYS A 159 -31.50 -19.27 19.73
CA LYS A 159 -31.72 -20.53 18.98
C LYS A 159 -30.79 -20.60 17.78
N LEU A 160 -30.38 -21.82 17.43
CA LEU A 160 -29.47 -22.07 16.32
C LEU A 160 -30.03 -21.58 14.97
N LEU A 161 -29.15 -21.05 14.13
CA LEU A 161 -29.45 -20.57 12.78
C LEU A 161 -29.52 -21.73 11.76
N GLU A 162 -30.47 -22.65 11.95
CA GLU A 162 -30.62 -23.86 11.10
C GLU A 162 -31.49 -23.65 9.84
N VAL A 163 -32.09 -22.46 9.66
CA VAL A 163 -32.88 -22.07 8.47
C VAL A 163 -32.13 -20.99 7.68
N TYR A 164 -32.37 -20.89 6.37
CA TYR A 164 -31.90 -19.81 5.50
C TYR A 164 -33.07 -19.16 4.77
N CYS A 165 -33.20 -17.85 4.89
CA CYS A 165 -34.18 -17.05 4.15
C CYS A 165 -33.57 -16.60 2.83
N ARG A 166 -34.14 -17.02 1.70
CA ARG A 166 -33.68 -16.64 0.35
C ARG A 166 -34.07 -15.23 -0.05
N THR A 167 -35.20 -14.72 0.46
CA THR A 167 -35.66 -13.34 0.23
C THR A 167 -34.62 -12.31 0.71
N ASP A 168 -34.02 -12.57 1.87
CA ASP A 168 -33.09 -11.65 2.55
C ASP A 168 -31.64 -12.15 2.57
N GLN A 169 -31.42 -13.38 2.08
CA GLN A 169 -30.13 -14.05 1.91
C GLN A 169 -29.34 -14.30 3.22
N GLN A 170 -30.03 -14.44 4.35
CA GLN A 170 -29.44 -14.64 5.68
C GLN A 170 -29.88 -15.95 6.37
N CYS A 171 -29.02 -16.47 7.24
CA CYS A 171 -29.34 -17.59 8.13
C CYS A 171 -30.20 -17.08 9.30
N ILE A 172 -31.26 -17.80 9.65
CA ILE A 172 -32.24 -17.45 10.70
C ILE A 172 -32.60 -18.68 11.54
N CYS A 173 -33.18 -18.48 12.73
CA CYS A 173 -33.72 -19.57 13.53
C CYS A 173 -35.19 -19.86 13.19
N TYR A 174 -35.76 -20.92 13.76
CA TYR A 174 -37.15 -21.34 13.51
C TYR A 174 -38.23 -20.42 14.12
N LEU A 175 -37.85 -19.47 14.99
CA LEU A 175 -38.78 -18.46 15.52
C LEU A 175 -38.88 -17.29 14.53
N CYS A 176 -37.74 -16.78 14.06
CA CYS A 176 -37.66 -15.80 12.97
C CYS A 176 -38.49 -16.15 11.72
N THR A 177 -38.70 -17.44 11.39
CA THR A 177 -39.57 -17.86 10.27
C THR A 177 -41.07 -17.67 10.52
N MET A 178 -41.49 -17.65 11.79
CA MET A 178 -42.88 -17.46 12.22
C MET A 178 -43.21 -15.98 12.45
N ASP A 179 -42.19 -15.20 12.82
CA ASP A 179 -42.26 -13.79 13.19
C ASP A 179 -41.78 -12.87 12.04
N GLU A 180 -40.53 -12.40 12.07
CA GLU A 180 -40.01 -11.37 11.15
C GLU A 180 -39.98 -11.77 9.66
N HIS A 181 -39.71 -13.04 9.35
CA HIS A 181 -39.62 -13.57 7.98
C HIS A 181 -40.88 -14.35 7.55
N LYS A 182 -42.02 -14.09 8.20
CA LYS A 182 -43.29 -14.77 7.94
C LYS A 182 -43.75 -14.61 6.49
N GLY A 183 -43.73 -15.70 5.73
CA GLY A 183 -44.13 -15.73 4.32
C GLY A 183 -43.00 -15.49 3.31
N HIS A 184 -41.74 -15.45 3.75
CA HIS A 184 -40.58 -15.43 2.86
C HIS A 184 -40.23 -16.84 2.33
N ASP A 185 -39.45 -16.93 1.23
CA ASP A 185 -38.91 -18.22 0.79
C ASP A 185 -37.81 -18.68 1.76
N THR A 186 -38.14 -19.65 2.61
CA THR A 186 -37.25 -20.18 3.64
C THR A 186 -37.02 -21.67 3.45
N VAL A 187 -35.75 -22.08 3.42
CA VAL A 187 -35.32 -23.49 3.33
C VAL A 187 -34.34 -23.80 4.46
N SER A 188 -34.06 -25.07 4.75
CA SER A 188 -33.03 -25.38 5.75
C SER A 188 -31.66 -24.86 5.29
N ALA A 189 -30.85 -24.34 6.21
CA ALA A 189 -29.50 -23.85 5.90
C ALA A 189 -28.58 -24.96 5.36
N ALA A 190 -28.90 -26.23 5.64
CA ALA A 190 -28.27 -27.39 5.02
C ALA A 190 -28.63 -27.50 3.52
N ALA A 191 -29.92 -27.39 3.16
CA ALA A 191 -30.37 -27.49 1.77
C ALA A 191 -29.83 -26.33 0.91
N GLU A 192 -29.87 -25.08 1.41
CA GLU A 192 -29.33 -23.96 0.65
C GLU A 192 -27.81 -24.05 0.50
N ARG A 193 -27.08 -24.45 1.56
CA ARG A 193 -25.63 -24.72 1.45
C ARG A 193 -25.36 -25.73 0.34
N THR A 194 -26.12 -26.82 0.26
CA THR A 194 -25.99 -27.82 -0.81
C THR A 194 -26.25 -27.22 -2.20
N GLU A 195 -27.21 -26.31 -2.37
CA GLU A 195 -27.49 -25.69 -3.67
C GLU A 195 -26.44 -24.62 -4.05
N LYS A 196 -26.05 -23.75 -3.12
CA LYS A 196 -24.96 -22.78 -3.32
C LYS A 196 -23.63 -23.49 -3.64
N GLN A 197 -23.36 -24.65 -3.03
CA GLN A 197 -22.19 -25.49 -3.35
C GLN A 197 -22.20 -25.96 -4.83
N LYS A 198 -23.37 -26.33 -5.38
CA LYS A 198 -23.51 -26.69 -6.81
C LYS A 198 -23.28 -25.47 -7.71
N GLN A 199 -23.85 -24.32 -7.37
CA GLN A 199 -23.72 -23.08 -8.14
C GLN A 199 -22.26 -22.60 -8.20
N LEU A 200 -21.56 -22.61 -7.06
CA LEU A 200 -20.13 -22.32 -6.97
C LEU A 200 -19.32 -23.29 -7.83
N GLY A 201 -19.56 -24.60 -7.67
CA GLY A 201 -18.91 -25.65 -8.44
C GLY A 201 -19.24 -25.68 -9.94
N ALA A 202 -20.27 -24.95 -10.39
CA ALA A 202 -20.55 -24.72 -11.81
C ALA A 202 -19.83 -23.47 -12.35
N THR A 203 -19.66 -22.44 -11.52
CA THR A 203 -18.94 -21.21 -11.85
C THR A 203 -17.43 -21.46 -11.94
N GLN A 204 -16.87 -22.18 -10.97
CA GLN A 204 -15.45 -22.57 -10.92
C GLN A 204 -14.99 -23.26 -12.22
N ARG A 205 -15.77 -24.24 -12.73
CA ARG A 205 -15.48 -24.96 -13.97
C ARG A 205 -15.41 -24.05 -15.19
N LYS A 206 -16.27 -23.04 -15.29
CA LYS A 206 -16.21 -22.05 -16.38
C LYS A 206 -14.92 -21.22 -16.33
N SER A 207 -14.43 -20.91 -15.13
CA SER A 207 -13.18 -20.16 -14.99
C SER A 207 -11.97 -21.02 -15.40
N GLN A 208 -11.90 -22.26 -14.90
CA GLN A 208 -10.83 -23.20 -15.24
C GLN A 208 -10.77 -23.50 -16.75
N GLN A 209 -11.92 -23.65 -17.41
CA GLN A 209 -11.96 -23.84 -18.86
C GLN A 209 -11.37 -22.64 -19.62
N ARG A 210 -11.69 -21.40 -19.22
CA ARG A 210 -11.09 -20.19 -19.82
C ARG A 210 -9.59 -20.09 -19.59
N ILE A 211 -9.08 -20.56 -18.45
CA ILE A 211 -7.64 -20.59 -18.15
C ILE A 211 -6.94 -21.55 -19.12
N GLN A 212 -7.44 -22.79 -19.26
CA GLN A 212 -6.87 -23.78 -20.19
C GLN A 212 -6.91 -23.34 -21.65
N GLU A 213 -7.98 -22.66 -22.07
CA GLU A 213 -8.08 -22.05 -23.40
C GLU A 213 -6.97 -20.99 -23.62
N ARG A 214 -6.68 -20.14 -22.61
CA ARG A 214 -5.59 -19.14 -22.69
C ARG A 214 -4.18 -19.73 -22.57
N GLU A 215 -3.98 -20.75 -21.74
CA GLU A 215 -2.71 -21.47 -21.62
C GLU A 215 -2.32 -22.10 -22.96
N LYS A 216 -3.30 -22.69 -23.66
CA LYS A 216 -3.08 -23.23 -25.01
C LYS A 216 -2.76 -22.12 -26.02
N GLU A 217 -3.54 -21.04 -26.07
CA GLU A 217 -3.24 -19.90 -26.95
C GLU A 217 -1.81 -19.36 -26.73
N LEU A 218 -1.36 -19.30 -25.47
CA LEU A 218 -0.01 -18.86 -25.11
C LEU A 218 1.07 -19.87 -25.53
N GLN A 219 0.78 -21.18 -25.49
CA GLN A 219 1.68 -22.22 -25.99
C GLN A 219 1.78 -22.21 -27.52
N ASP A 220 0.66 -22.06 -28.23
CA ASP A 220 0.60 -21.92 -29.69
C ASP A 220 1.37 -20.64 -30.14
N LEU A 221 1.22 -19.53 -29.40
CA LEU A 221 1.98 -18.30 -29.62
C LEU A 221 3.49 -18.47 -29.38
N ARG A 222 3.89 -19.18 -28.31
CA ARG A 222 5.31 -19.51 -28.04
C ARG A 222 5.91 -20.34 -29.19
N GLN A 223 5.17 -21.30 -29.75
CA GLN A 223 5.62 -22.06 -30.92
C GLN A 223 5.75 -21.19 -32.18
N ALA A 224 4.80 -20.27 -32.41
CA ALA A 224 4.88 -19.32 -33.52
C ALA A 224 6.12 -18.42 -33.43
N VAL A 225 6.42 -17.87 -32.25
CA VAL A 225 7.65 -17.09 -32.00
C VAL A 225 8.91 -17.93 -32.22
N GLN A 226 8.97 -19.16 -31.68
CA GLN A 226 10.10 -20.07 -31.92
C GLN A 226 10.27 -20.47 -33.39
N SER A 227 9.20 -20.50 -34.18
CA SER A 227 9.29 -20.68 -35.63
C SER A 227 9.89 -19.43 -36.29
N LEU A 228 9.38 -18.25 -35.94
CA LEU A 228 9.82 -16.97 -36.50
C LEU A 228 11.31 -16.70 -36.23
N THR A 229 11.78 -16.98 -35.00
CA THR A 229 13.20 -16.86 -34.62
C THR A 229 14.09 -17.79 -35.46
N ARG A 230 13.68 -19.04 -35.69
CA ARG A 230 14.44 -19.99 -36.52
C ARG A 230 14.47 -19.57 -37.98
N SER A 231 13.37 -19.05 -38.52
CA SER A 231 13.33 -18.47 -39.88
C SER A 231 14.24 -17.24 -40.00
N ALA A 232 14.28 -16.38 -38.97
CA ALA A 232 15.18 -15.23 -38.93
C ALA A 232 16.66 -15.66 -38.86
N GLN A 233 17.00 -16.67 -38.04
CA GLN A 233 18.35 -17.22 -37.96
C GLN A 233 18.80 -17.82 -39.30
N ALA A 234 17.97 -18.61 -39.97
CA ALA A 234 18.28 -19.15 -41.29
C ALA A 234 18.52 -18.06 -42.35
N ALA A 235 17.71 -16.99 -42.34
CA ALA A 235 17.90 -15.84 -43.23
C ALA A 235 19.20 -15.07 -42.95
N VAL A 236 19.66 -15.02 -41.69
CA VAL A 236 20.97 -14.49 -41.32
C VAL A 236 22.10 -15.39 -41.84
N GLU A 237 22.04 -16.71 -41.59
CA GLU A 237 23.05 -17.67 -42.08
C GLU A 237 23.20 -17.67 -43.61
N ASP A 238 22.09 -17.55 -44.35
CA ASP A 238 22.14 -17.44 -45.82
C ASP A 238 22.71 -16.09 -46.28
N THR A 239 22.48 -15.01 -45.52
CA THR A 239 23.11 -13.71 -45.78
C THR A 239 24.62 -13.74 -45.46
N GLU A 240 25.06 -14.44 -44.41
CA GLU A 240 26.47 -14.67 -44.09
C GLU A 240 27.18 -15.52 -45.17
N ARG A 241 26.51 -16.58 -45.66
CA ARG A 241 26.97 -17.37 -46.81
C ARG A 241 27.09 -16.52 -48.07
N ALA A 242 26.12 -15.67 -48.36
CA ALA A 242 26.12 -14.80 -49.54
C ALA A 242 27.17 -13.67 -49.47
N THR A 243 27.58 -13.25 -48.27
CA THR A 243 28.54 -12.13 -48.06
C THR A 243 29.97 -12.59 -47.77
N GLY A 244 30.25 -13.89 -47.78
CA GLY A 244 31.62 -14.43 -47.70
C GLY A 244 32.31 -14.21 -46.35
N GLY A 245 31.56 -14.19 -45.24
CA GLY A 245 32.10 -14.20 -43.88
C GLY A 245 32.81 -12.92 -43.40
N ARG A 246 32.77 -11.81 -44.15
CA ARG A 246 33.57 -10.61 -43.86
C ARG A 246 33.08 -9.73 -42.70
N LEU A 247 31.99 -10.10 -42.01
CA LEU A 247 31.32 -9.29 -40.97
C LEU A 247 31.29 -9.95 -39.56
N GLN A 248 32.17 -10.93 -39.32
CA GLN A 248 32.23 -11.71 -38.08
C GLN A 248 32.40 -10.86 -36.80
N GLY A 249 32.93 -9.63 -36.91
CA GLY A 249 33.08 -8.67 -35.79
C GLY A 249 31.88 -7.77 -35.51
N GLU A 250 30.94 -7.61 -36.45
CA GLU A 250 29.74 -6.79 -36.26
C GLU A 250 28.54 -7.61 -35.81
N LEU A 251 28.39 -8.84 -36.33
CA LEU A 251 27.24 -9.68 -35.99
C LEU A 251 27.26 -10.16 -34.53
N VAL A 252 28.45 -10.28 -33.92
CA VAL A 252 28.61 -10.49 -32.47
C VAL A 252 28.11 -9.27 -31.68
N LYS A 253 28.45 -8.04 -32.10
CA LYS A 253 27.92 -6.81 -31.46
C LYS A 253 26.41 -6.69 -31.59
N ILE A 254 25.83 -7.08 -32.73
CA ILE A 254 24.38 -7.06 -32.95
C ILE A 254 23.71 -8.13 -32.07
N SER A 255 24.23 -9.36 -32.02
CA SER A 255 23.74 -10.43 -31.14
C SER A 255 23.75 -10.03 -29.66
N GLN A 256 24.79 -9.32 -29.22
CA GLN A 256 24.90 -8.78 -27.87
C GLN A 256 23.93 -7.61 -27.62
N SER A 257 23.79 -6.70 -28.59
CA SER A 257 22.82 -5.58 -28.53
C SER A 257 21.35 -6.05 -28.51
N VAL A 258 21.05 -7.19 -29.15
CA VAL A 258 19.73 -7.84 -29.14
C VAL A 258 19.45 -8.50 -27.78
N LYS A 259 20.47 -9.10 -27.13
CA LYS A 259 20.35 -9.57 -25.74
C LYS A 259 20.18 -8.42 -24.74
N GLU A 260 20.72 -7.25 -25.04
CA GLU A 260 20.59 -6.03 -24.22
C GLU A 260 19.38 -5.15 -24.58
N GLY A 261 18.47 -5.63 -25.44
CA GLY A 261 17.18 -4.98 -25.74
C GLY A 261 17.24 -3.65 -26.52
N LYS A 262 18.43 -3.24 -27.01
CA LYS A 262 18.67 -1.90 -27.58
C LYS A 262 18.45 -1.78 -29.09
N LEU A 263 17.32 -2.25 -29.63
CA LEU A 263 16.92 -1.85 -31.00
C LEU A 263 15.40 -1.86 -31.29
N LEU A 264 14.69 -0.85 -30.78
CA LEU A 264 13.44 -0.38 -31.39
C LEU A 264 13.38 1.16 -31.46
N ARG A 265 14.00 1.71 -32.50
CA ARG A 265 13.58 2.96 -33.14
C ARG A 265 13.52 2.70 -34.65
N PRO A 266 12.39 2.94 -35.33
CA PRO A 266 12.37 3.00 -36.79
C PRO A 266 13.34 4.09 -37.28
N ALA A 267 13.98 3.86 -38.42
CA ALA A 267 14.71 4.92 -39.09
C ALA A 267 13.72 5.98 -39.60
N GLU A 268 14.09 7.26 -39.52
CA GLU A 268 13.27 8.34 -40.06
C GLU A 268 13.04 8.14 -41.57
N PRO A 269 11.81 8.28 -42.09
CA PRO A 269 11.52 8.18 -43.51
C PRO A 269 12.22 9.31 -44.28
N LYS A 270 12.87 8.99 -45.41
CA LYS A 270 13.68 9.96 -46.18
C LYS A 270 13.24 10.14 -47.63
N THR A 271 12.41 9.23 -48.15
CA THR A 271 11.74 9.38 -49.44
C THR A 271 10.26 9.74 -49.26
N ARG A 272 9.63 10.23 -50.33
CA ARG A 272 8.19 10.56 -50.34
C ARG A 272 7.35 9.29 -50.20
N GLU A 273 7.85 8.19 -50.73
CA GLU A 273 7.24 6.87 -50.75
C GLU A 273 7.30 6.22 -49.36
N ASP A 274 8.36 6.43 -48.58
CA ASP A 274 8.42 6.05 -47.16
C ASP A 274 7.37 6.81 -46.34
N PHE A 275 7.30 8.14 -46.51
CA PHE A 275 6.33 8.99 -45.80
C PHE A 275 4.88 8.62 -46.12
N LEU A 276 4.58 8.15 -47.33
CA LEU A 276 3.24 7.70 -47.73
C LEU A 276 2.80 6.41 -47.01
N GLN A 277 3.70 5.60 -46.46
CA GLN A 277 3.34 4.44 -45.63
C GLN A 277 2.80 4.86 -44.26
N TYR A 278 3.18 6.04 -43.77
CA TYR A 278 2.70 6.64 -42.53
C TYR A 278 1.53 7.63 -42.74
N PHE A 279 0.94 7.69 -43.94
CA PHE A 279 -0.12 8.62 -44.31
C PHE A 279 -1.44 8.35 -43.54
N CYS A 280 -1.56 8.95 -42.37
CA CYS A 280 -2.80 8.97 -41.60
C CYS A 280 -3.75 10.04 -42.15
N ARG A 281 -4.97 9.64 -42.49
CA ARG A 281 -5.97 10.50 -43.14
C ARG A 281 -6.69 11.39 -42.12
N LEU A 282 -6.00 12.46 -41.71
CA LEU A 282 -6.43 13.39 -40.67
C LEU A 282 -7.85 13.94 -40.88
N THR A 283 -8.55 14.13 -39.77
CA THR A 283 -9.84 14.83 -39.67
C THR A 283 -9.81 15.71 -38.43
N LEU A 284 -10.31 16.94 -38.54
CA LEU A 284 -10.32 17.92 -37.46
C LEU A 284 -11.38 17.56 -36.41
N ASP A 285 -10.99 17.57 -35.14
CA ASP A 285 -11.92 17.42 -34.02
C ASP A 285 -12.75 18.71 -33.86
N PRO A 286 -14.09 18.65 -33.89
CA PRO A 286 -14.94 19.84 -33.77
C PRO A 286 -14.97 20.43 -32.36
N ASN A 287 -14.42 19.74 -31.34
CA ASN A 287 -14.38 20.25 -29.96
C ASN A 287 -13.16 21.15 -29.69
N THR A 288 -12.03 20.88 -30.34
CA THR A 288 -10.80 21.69 -30.28
C THR A 288 -10.72 22.74 -31.39
N ALA A 289 -11.46 22.59 -32.49
CA ALA A 289 -11.56 23.61 -33.54
C ALA A 289 -12.15 24.93 -33.01
N TYR A 290 -11.55 26.07 -33.40
CA TYR A 290 -11.98 27.40 -32.95
C TYR A 290 -13.45 27.67 -33.36
N ARG A 291 -14.30 28.11 -32.41
CA ARG A 291 -15.79 28.17 -32.50
C ARG A 291 -16.40 29.06 -33.62
N LYS A 292 -15.61 29.52 -34.59
CA LYS A 292 -16.02 30.31 -35.78
C LYS A 292 -15.62 29.66 -37.11
N LEU A 293 -14.95 28.50 -37.08
CA LEU A 293 -14.67 27.68 -38.26
C LEU A 293 -15.84 26.71 -38.50
N CYS A 294 -16.36 26.68 -39.72
CA CYS A 294 -17.27 25.62 -40.17
C CYS A 294 -16.48 24.65 -41.04
N LEU A 295 -16.64 23.35 -40.78
CA LEU A 295 -15.87 22.28 -41.40
C LEU A 295 -16.72 21.52 -42.44
N SER A 296 -16.09 21.08 -43.52
CA SER A 296 -16.72 20.34 -44.64
C SER A 296 -15.93 19.06 -45.00
N GLU A 297 -16.47 18.24 -45.91
CA GLU A 297 -15.89 16.96 -46.35
C GLU A 297 -15.61 15.94 -45.21
N GLY A 298 -16.44 15.95 -44.16
CA GLY A 298 -16.24 15.11 -42.97
C GLY A 298 -15.07 15.61 -42.12
N ASN A 299 -15.07 16.91 -41.83
CA ASN A 299 -14.06 17.64 -41.05
C ASN A 299 -12.65 17.64 -41.67
N ARG A 300 -12.54 17.81 -42.99
CA ARG A 300 -11.26 17.83 -43.72
C ARG A 300 -10.95 19.16 -44.37
N GLU A 301 -11.97 19.85 -44.86
CA GLU A 301 -11.88 21.25 -45.28
C GLU A 301 -12.46 22.17 -44.20
N HIS A 302 -12.09 23.45 -44.26
CA HIS A 302 -12.70 24.50 -43.44
C HIS A 302 -13.04 25.73 -44.30
N ARG A 303 -14.15 26.39 -43.96
CA ARG A 303 -14.49 27.72 -44.49
C ARG A 303 -14.72 28.68 -43.34
N ALA A 304 -14.09 29.84 -43.39
CA ALA A 304 -14.35 30.92 -42.45
C ALA A 304 -15.75 31.52 -42.73
N VAL A 305 -16.70 31.29 -41.82
CA VAL A 305 -18.10 31.75 -42.01
C VAL A 305 -18.36 33.03 -41.23
N VAL A 306 -18.50 34.14 -41.96
CA VAL A 306 -19.00 35.40 -41.41
C VAL A 306 -20.53 35.33 -41.32
N TRP A 307 -21.03 35.05 -40.11
CA TRP A 307 -22.47 34.83 -39.87
C TRP A 307 -23.31 36.11 -40.07
N LYS A 308 -24.20 36.09 -41.07
CA LYS A 308 -25.46 36.85 -41.04
C LYS A 308 -26.59 35.94 -40.52
N ARG A 309 -27.56 36.49 -39.79
CA ARG A 309 -28.65 35.72 -39.13
C ARG A 309 -29.84 35.43 -40.07
N ALA A 310 -30.25 34.17 -40.13
CA ALA A 310 -31.61 33.62 -40.42
C ALA A 310 -31.50 32.07 -40.50
N ALA A 311 -32.56 31.25 -40.54
CA ALA A 311 -33.82 31.16 -39.78
C ALA A 311 -34.53 29.83 -40.18
N GLU A 312 -35.20 29.16 -39.22
CA GLU A 312 -36.37 28.27 -39.39
C GLU A 312 -36.33 26.87 -40.11
N LEU A 313 -37.33 26.03 -39.73
CA LEU A 313 -37.98 24.86 -40.39
C LEU A 313 -37.34 23.43 -40.49
N GLY A 314 -37.73 22.54 -39.54
CA GLY A 314 -38.50 21.27 -39.75
C GLY A 314 -37.93 19.99 -40.47
N GLY A 315 -38.43 18.77 -40.13
CA GLY A 315 -38.39 17.63 -41.10
C GLY A 315 -38.21 16.13 -40.75
N ASN A 316 -38.85 15.55 -39.71
CA ASN A 316 -39.40 14.15 -39.60
C ASN A 316 -38.78 12.87 -40.29
N SER A 317 -38.78 11.73 -39.54
CA SER A 317 -39.00 10.30 -39.94
C SER A 317 -37.87 9.32 -40.40
N GLY A 318 -38.02 8.02 -40.07
CA GLY A 318 -37.21 6.85 -40.53
C GLY A 318 -37.40 5.53 -39.70
N LYS A 319 -37.27 4.31 -40.27
CA LYS A 319 -37.48 2.99 -39.59
C LYS A 319 -36.66 1.79 -40.15
N GLY A 320 -36.35 0.78 -39.32
CA GLY A 320 -35.95 -0.62 -39.67
C GLY A 320 -35.05 -1.28 -38.58
N THR A 321 -35.26 -2.48 -37.97
CA THR A 321 -35.44 -3.91 -38.41
C THR A 321 -34.17 -4.60 -38.96
N ARG A 322 -33.74 -5.84 -38.62
CA ARG A 322 -34.30 -6.96 -37.79
C ARG A 322 -33.24 -8.11 -37.55
N ALA A 323 -33.16 -8.70 -36.33
CA ALA A 323 -32.84 -10.12 -35.95
C ALA A 323 -31.52 -10.82 -36.48
N ALA A 324 -31.06 -12.05 -36.09
CA ALA A 324 -31.48 -13.11 -35.13
C ALA A 324 -30.34 -14.13 -34.74
N ALA A 325 -30.43 -14.79 -33.55
CA ALA A 325 -30.05 -16.21 -33.19
C ALA A 325 -28.62 -16.78 -33.48
N ARG A 326 -28.07 -17.93 -32.99
CA ARG A 326 -28.19 -19.03 -31.95
C ARG A 326 -26.91 -19.94 -32.12
N LYS A 327 -26.36 -20.89 -31.31
CA LYS A 327 -26.50 -21.74 -30.07
C LYS A 327 -25.04 -21.98 -29.54
N ASN A 328 -24.63 -22.54 -28.37
CA ASN A 328 -25.19 -23.28 -27.21
C ASN A 328 -25.06 -24.85 -27.19
N THR A 329 -24.06 -25.42 -26.47
CA THR A 329 -23.89 -26.86 -26.10
C THR A 329 -23.10 -27.07 -24.78
N ARG A 330 -23.08 -28.29 -24.18
CA ARG A 330 -22.67 -28.55 -22.77
C ARG A 330 -22.37 -30.04 -22.43
N CYS A 331 -21.24 -30.36 -21.76
CA CYS A 331 -20.93 -31.52 -20.86
C CYS A 331 -19.38 -31.69 -20.71
N GLY A 332 -18.77 -32.30 -19.67
CA GLY A 332 -19.25 -32.65 -18.32
C GLY A 332 -18.56 -33.87 -17.65
N GLY A 333 -17.83 -33.68 -16.53
CA GLY A 333 -17.49 -34.75 -15.55
C GLY A 333 -16.10 -34.70 -14.86
N ASN A 334 -16.10 -34.68 -13.51
CA ASN A 334 -15.07 -35.08 -12.48
C ASN A 334 -13.57 -34.70 -12.66
N MET A 335 -12.72 -34.56 -11.62
CA MET A 335 -12.77 -34.92 -10.19
C MET A 335 -12.18 -33.78 -9.30
N LEU A 336 -11.88 -34.05 -8.01
CA LEU A 336 -11.36 -33.09 -7.00
C LEU A 336 -9.91 -32.63 -7.31
N THR A 337 -9.36 -31.51 -6.79
CA THR A 337 -9.37 -31.09 -5.37
C THR A 337 -9.09 -29.59 -5.14
N ARG A 338 -9.39 -29.09 -3.92
CA ARG A 338 -8.87 -27.89 -3.21
C ARG A 338 -8.98 -26.50 -3.87
N VAL A 339 -9.79 -25.64 -3.24
CA VAL A 339 -9.69 -24.17 -3.29
C VAL A 339 -9.87 -23.62 -1.87
N LYS A 340 -9.00 -22.69 -1.45
CA LYS A 340 -9.13 -21.85 -0.25
C LYS A 340 -8.32 -20.56 -0.43
N SER A 341 -9.00 -19.45 -0.74
CA SER A 341 -8.67 -18.06 -0.38
C SER A 341 -9.65 -17.13 -1.10
N ALA A 342 -10.35 -16.27 -0.35
CA ALA A 342 -11.26 -15.19 -0.81
C ALA A 342 -12.12 -14.60 0.33
N VAL A 343 -12.24 -15.29 1.48
CA VAL A 343 -13.05 -14.85 2.64
C VAL A 343 -12.25 -14.98 3.94
N ALA A 344 -11.12 -14.27 4.00
CA ALA A 344 -10.38 -13.98 5.22
C ALA A 344 -9.45 -12.78 4.95
N ASN A 345 -9.89 -11.57 5.31
CA ASN A 345 -9.05 -10.36 5.37
C ASN A 345 -9.64 -9.36 6.37
N PHE A 346 -10.00 -9.89 7.54
CA PHE A 346 -10.24 -9.12 8.75
C PHE A 346 -9.87 -10.03 9.94
N VAL A 347 -9.04 -9.51 10.86
CA VAL A 347 -8.21 -10.29 11.82
C VAL A 347 -7.11 -11.10 11.13
N GLY A 348 -5.85 -10.86 11.51
CA GLY A 348 -4.65 -11.47 10.92
C GLY A 348 -4.01 -12.57 11.78
N GLY A 349 -2.85 -13.04 11.34
CA GLY A 349 -2.04 -14.07 12.00
C GLY A 349 -1.52 -15.12 11.01
N ALA A 350 -0.23 -15.03 10.66
CA ALA A 350 0.42 -15.98 9.76
C ALA A 350 0.94 -17.23 10.49
N MET A 351 1.17 -18.32 9.74
CA MET A 351 2.38 -19.17 9.81
C MET A 351 2.36 -20.20 8.66
N ALA A 352 3.54 -20.66 8.25
CA ALA A 352 3.76 -21.46 7.03
C ALA A 352 4.23 -22.90 7.31
N GLY A 353 4.36 -23.73 6.26
CA GLY A 353 5.08 -25.01 6.30
C GLY A 353 4.51 -26.10 5.39
N GLY A 354 5.21 -26.42 4.30
CA GLY A 354 4.86 -27.53 3.39
C GLY A 354 5.35 -27.30 1.96
N SER A 355 6.59 -27.69 1.66
CA SER A 355 7.26 -27.41 0.39
C SER A 355 6.82 -28.31 -0.77
N SER A 356 6.39 -27.69 -1.87
CA SER A 356 6.43 -28.26 -3.22
C SER A 356 6.56 -27.12 -4.23
N GLU A 357 7.73 -26.98 -4.86
CA GLU A 357 8.00 -25.93 -5.86
C GLU A 357 7.31 -26.27 -7.19
N GLU A 358 6.09 -25.76 -7.40
CA GLU A 358 5.52 -25.68 -8.75
C GLU A 358 6.03 -24.41 -9.44
N GLN A 359 7.15 -24.55 -10.17
CA GLN A 359 7.77 -23.46 -10.95
C GLN A 359 6.88 -23.02 -12.12
N LEU A 360 5.90 -22.16 -11.84
CA LEU A 360 5.30 -21.29 -12.84
C LEU A 360 6.27 -20.12 -13.08
N GLY A 361 7.09 -20.25 -14.13
CA GLY A 361 8.27 -19.41 -14.35
C GLY A 361 8.00 -17.91 -14.32
N ASP A 362 8.53 -17.25 -13.30
CA ASP A 362 8.63 -15.81 -13.18
C ASP A 362 9.68 -15.25 -14.17
N CYS A 363 9.66 -13.95 -14.42
CA CYS A 363 10.68 -13.28 -15.22
C CYS A 363 11.80 -12.77 -14.31
N ASP A 364 12.95 -13.46 -14.33
CA ASP A 364 14.20 -13.07 -13.65
C ASP A 364 14.77 -11.72 -14.17
N LEU A 365 14.08 -10.62 -13.85
CA LEU A 365 14.57 -9.26 -14.03
C LEU A 365 15.34 -8.84 -12.76
N PRO A 366 16.56 -8.31 -12.88
CA PRO A 366 17.34 -7.89 -11.72
C PRO A 366 16.64 -6.74 -10.98
N LEU A 367 16.86 -6.62 -9.67
CA LEU A 367 16.49 -5.41 -8.93
C LEU A 367 17.31 -4.22 -9.46
N LYS A 368 16.67 -3.06 -9.67
CA LYS A 368 17.42 -1.84 -10.05
C LYS A 368 18.36 -1.38 -8.93
N PHE A 369 17.88 -1.47 -7.69
CA PHE A 369 18.65 -1.22 -6.48
C PHE A 369 18.32 -2.32 -5.47
N PRO A 370 19.29 -2.82 -4.68
CA PRO A 370 18.98 -3.69 -3.55
C PRO A 370 18.15 -2.92 -2.50
N TYR A 371 17.26 -3.63 -1.81
CA TYR A 371 16.55 -3.05 -0.66
C TYR A 371 17.53 -2.69 0.46
N THR A 372 17.31 -1.53 1.06
CA THR A 372 18.03 -0.98 2.22
C THR A 372 17.06 -0.15 3.06
N ARG A 373 17.28 -0.02 4.36
CA ARG A 373 16.72 1.12 5.13
C ARG A 373 17.38 2.44 4.65
N PRO A 374 16.88 3.63 5.02
CA PRO A 374 17.49 4.91 4.64
C PRO A 374 18.98 4.98 4.98
N GLU A 375 19.82 5.30 3.98
CA GLU A 375 21.28 5.16 4.06
C GLU A 375 21.92 5.95 5.22
N PHE A 376 21.33 7.09 5.58
CA PHE A 376 21.79 7.93 6.68
C PHE A 376 21.72 7.26 8.07
N LEU A 377 20.93 6.19 8.25
CA LEU A 377 20.92 5.37 9.47
C LEU A 377 22.23 4.59 9.65
N GLY A 378 22.95 4.26 8.57
CA GLY A 378 24.25 3.61 8.61
C GLY A 378 24.27 2.25 9.33
N LEU A 379 23.23 1.44 9.12
CA LEU A 379 23.09 0.10 9.73
C LEU A 379 24.14 -0.88 9.19
N SER A 380 24.61 -1.78 10.05
CA SER A 380 25.32 -3.01 9.68
C SER A 380 24.36 -4.06 9.12
N GLN A 381 24.90 -5.16 8.59
CA GLN A 381 24.08 -6.31 8.17
C GLN A 381 23.28 -6.90 9.34
N ASP A 382 23.91 -7.06 10.50
CA ASP A 382 23.26 -7.60 11.70
C ASP A 382 22.15 -6.66 12.21
N GLU A 383 22.38 -5.34 12.20
CA GLU A 383 21.36 -4.34 12.58
C GLU A 383 20.21 -4.28 11.56
N MET A 384 20.51 -4.43 10.27
CA MET A 384 19.53 -4.53 9.18
C MET A 384 18.63 -5.75 9.40
N GLU A 385 19.19 -6.92 9.71
CA GLU A 385 18.42 -8.13 10.03
C GLU A 385 17.60 -7.99 11.32
N CYS A 386 18.18 -7.44 12.40
CA CYS A 386 17.43 -7.15 13.63
C CYS A 386 16.28 -6.14 13.39
N SER A 387 16.40 -5.21 12.45
CA SER A 387 15.35 -4.23 12.16
C SER A 387 14.09 -4.80 11.49
N ALA A 388 14.14 -6.06 11.05
CA ALA A 388 13.00 -6.78 10.48
C ALA A 388 12.20 -7.59 11.53
N ASP A 389 12.56 -7.53 12.82
CA ASP A 389 11.85 -8.24 13.88
C ASP A 389 10.48 -7.58 14.19
N HIS A 390 9.40 -8.19 13.68
CA HIS A 390 8.01 -7.77 13.95
C HIS A 390 7.50 -8.06 15.38
N ILE A 391 8.23 -8.82 16.19
CA ILE A 391 7.93 -9.09 17.60
C ILE A 391 8.54 -8.00 18.48
N ALA A 392 9.81 -7.66 18.24
CA ALA A 392 10.49 -6.58 18.96
C ALA A 392 10.10 -5.17 18.47
N ARG A 393 9.85 -5.03 17.16
CA ARG A 393 9.63 -3.77 16.43
C ARG A 393 10.60 -2.66 16.92
N PRO A 394 11.91 -2.83 16.73
CA PRO A 394 12.90 -1.88 17.23
C PRO A 394 12.72 -0.52 16.53
N ILE A 395 12.66 0.54 17.32
CA ILE A 395 12.64 1.90 16.79
C ILE A 395 14.08 2.26 16.39
N LEU A 396 14.29 2.50 15.11
CA LEU A 396 15.57 2.97 14.59
C LEU A 396 15.62 4.50 14.68
N ILE A 397 16.82 5.02 14.96
CA ILE A 397 17.12 6.46 15.02
C ILE A 397 18.47 6.71 14.35
N LEU A 398 18.79 7.99 14.11
CA LEU A 398 20.13 8.39 13.68
C LEU A 398 21.19 7.96 14.70
N LYS A 399 22.26 7.32 14.22
CA LYS A 399 23.45 7.03 15.05
C LYS A 399 24.12 8.33 15.47
N GLU A 400 24.70 8.37 16.67
CA GLU A 400 25.32 9.58 17.26
C GLU A 400 26.36 10.26 16.35
N THR A 401 27.05 9.48 15.51
CA THR A 401 28.07 9.94 14.54
C THR A 401 27.49 10.48 13.23
N LYS A 402 26.17 10.45 13.04
CA LYS A 402 25.45 10.91 11.85
C LYS A 402 24.60 12.13 12.20
N ARG A 403 24.69 13.17 11.37
CA ARG A 403 23.81 14.35 11.45
C ARG A 403 23.18 14.61 10.09
N LEU A 404 21.88 14.88 10.10
CA LEU A 404 21.15 15.39 8.95
C LEU A 404 21.28 16.92 8.88
N PRO A 405 21.03 17.54 7.71
CA PRO A 405 20.98 19.00 7.58
C PRO A 405 20.00 19.63 8.58
N TRP A 406 20.31 20.86 9.01
CA TRP A 406 19.55 21.60 10.04
C TRP A 406 19.35 20.80 11.35
N SER A 407 20.26 19.87 11.69
CA SER A 407 20.13 18.97 12.85
C SER A 407 18.80 18.19 12.87
N THR A 408 18.22 17.92 11.69
CA THR A 408 16.93 17.24 11.54
C THR A 408 16.91 15.91 12.29
N GLY A 409 15.87 15.72 13.10
CA GLY A 409 15.58 14.46 13.76
C GLY A 409 14.90 13.46 12.84
N TYR A 410 15.23 12.18 12.97
CA TYR A 410 14.55 11.10 12.28
C TYR A 410 14.42 9.85 13.15
N ALA A 411 13.27 9.20 13.08
CA ALA A 411 13.00 7.89 13.67
C ALA A 411 12.07 7.06 12.79
N GLU A 412 12.22 5.73 12.81
CA GLU A 412 11.34 4.82 12.09
C GLU A 412 11.15 3.47 12.81
N VAL A 413 10.10 2.72 12.48
CA VAL A 413 9.89 1.35 12.95
C VAL A 413 9.16 0.51 11.90
N ILE A 414 9.46 -0.79 11.87
CA ILE A 414 8.78 -1.75 10.99
C ILE A 414 7.33 -2.01 11.42
N ASN A 415 6.46 -2.36 10.47
CA ASN A 415 5.08 -2.80 10.65
C ASN A 415 4.93 -4.05 11.55
N ALA A 416 3.70 -4.33 11.98
CA ALA A 416 3.36 -5.44 12.87
C ALA A 416 3.15 -6.79 12.15
N GLY A 417 3.90 -7.06 11.08
CA GLY A 417 3.80 -8.29 10.27
C GLY A 417 2.79 -8.20 9.12
N LYS A 418 2.62 -7.00 8.54
CA LYS A 418 1.89 -6.72 7.28
C LYS A 418 2.68 -7.22 6.07
N SER A 419 3.99 -7.00 6.08
CA SER A 419 4.95 -7.32 5.02
C SER A 419 6.30 -7.69 5.64
N THR A 420 7.17 -8.40 4.91
CA THR A 420 8.41 -9.00 5.47
C THR A 420 9.58 -8.02 5.65
N LEU A 421 9.41 -6.79 5.17
CA LEU A 421 10.37 -5.69 5.20
C LEU A 421 9.57 -4.44 5.57
N ASN A 422 10.24 -3.39 6.05
CA ASN A 422 9.60 -2.08 6.13
C ASN A 422 9.44 -1.57 4.69
N GLU A 423 8.23 -1.19 4.30
CA GLU A 423 7.96 -0.73 2.93
C GLU A 423 8.25 0.77 2.74
N ASP A 424 8.33 1.55 3.83
CA ASP A 424 8.73 2.96 3.82
C ASP A 424 10.17 3.15 3.32
N GLN A 425 10.41 4.33 2.75
CA GLN A 425 11.74 4.89 2.54
C GLN A 425 11.79 6.37 2.91
N ALA A 426 12.98 6.84 3.24
CA ALA A 426 13.27 8.24 3.48
C ALA A 426 14.56 8.68 2.78
N CYS A 427 14.63 9.95 2.43
CA CYS A 427 15.81 10.58 1.83
C CYS A 427 15.99 11.99 2.42
N CYS A 428 17.23 12.40 2.67
CA CYS A 428 17.54 13.71 3.23
C CYS A 428 18.91 14.18 2.70
N GLU A 429 18.95 15.36 2.08
CA GLU A 429 20.06 15.84 1.25
C GLU A 429 20.29 17.35 1.45
N ARG A 430 21.55 17.80 1.35
CA ARG A 430 21.93 19.22 1.21
C ARG A 430 22.86 19.37 0.02
N ARG A 431 22.45 20.16 -0.97
CA ARG A 431 23.25 20.48 -2.16
C ARG A 431 23.65 21.96 -2.11
N SER A 432 24.94 22.23 -2.00
CA SER A 432 25.55 23.57 -2.07
C SER A 432 25.66 24.09 -3.51
N SER A 433 25.56 23.20 -4.51
CA SER A 433 25.43 23.54 -5.92
C SER A 433 24.54 22.51 -6.63
N LEU A 434 23.79 22.97 -7.64
CA LEU A 434 23.17 22.08 -8.62
C LEU A 434 24.28 21.63 -9.60
N PRO A 435 24.30 20.35 -10.03
CA PRO A 435 25.43 19.86 -10.81
C PRO A 435 25.49 20.49 -12.20
N ASN A 436 26.59 21.19 -12.47
CA ASN A 436 27.10 21.32 -13.83
C ASN A 436 27.39 19.91 -14.38
N GLY A 437 27.33 19.76 -15.70
CA GLY A 437 27.52 18.46 -16.36
C GLY A 437 28.91 17.87 -16.15
N GLU A 438 28.96 16.55 -16.29
CA GLU A 438 30.15 15.68 -16.18
C GLU A 438 30.72 15.48 -14.76
N GLY A 439 30.99 14.21 -14.44
CA GLY A 439 31.68 13.83 -13.21
C GLY A 439 33.19 13.76 -13.39
N VAL A 440 33.91 13.55 -12.28
CA VAL A 440 35.38 13.51 -12.15
C VAL A 440 36.06 14.89 -12.16
N SER A 441 36.27 15.39 -10.93
CA SER A 441 37.42 16.18 -10.48
C SER A 441 37.90 17.37 -11.32
N LEU A 442 37.68 18.59 -10.82
CA LEU A 442 38.70 19.67 -10.87
C LEU A 442 38.42 20.81 -9.87
N ARG A 443 39.33 20.93 -8.88
CA ARG A 443 39.70 22.12 -8.07
C ARG A 443 38.63 23.06 -7.53
N ASP A 444 38.67 23.26 -6.21
CA ASP A 444 38.14 24.46 -5.55
C ASP A 444 38.61 25.74 -6.26
N SER A 445 37.64 26.55 -6.67
CA SER A 445 37.81 27.98 -6.91
C SER A 445 36.66 28.68 -6.20
N SER A 446 36.98 29.29 -5.06
CA SER A 446 36.05 30.03 -4.23
C SER A 446 35.71 31.35 -4.91
N ASP A 447 34.66 31.37 -5.72
CA ASP A 447 33.76 32.51 -5.95
C ASP A 447 32.63 32.07 -6.89
N SER A 448 31.52 31.60 -6.31
CA SER A 448 30.28 31.31 -7.03
C SER A 448 29.11 31.30 -6.05
N GLU A 449 28.13 32.18 -6.27
CA GLU A 449 26.90 32.26 -5.47
C GLU A 449 25.98 31.05 -5.77
N GLY A 450 26.32 29.92 -5.17
CA GLY A 450 25.53 28.70 -5.20
C GLY A 450 24.27 28.83 -4.35
N VAL A 451 23.10 28.60 -4.96
CA VAL A 451 21.84 28.54 -4.22
C VAL A 451 21.80 27.21 -3.48
N SER A 452 21.77 27.25 -2.14
CA SER A 452 21.63 26.04 -1.32
C SER A 452 20.24 25.43 -1.48
N LEU A 453 20.20 24.14 -1.75
CA LEU A 453 18.98 23.33 -1.78
C LEU A 453 19.03 22.31 -0.64
N HIS A 454 18.05 22.36 0.26
CA HIS A 454 17.83 21.29 1.24
C HIS A 454 16.60 20.49 0.84
N TYR A 455 16.67 19.17 1.01
CA TYR A 455 15.64 18.24 0.60
C TYR A 455 15.40 17.21 1.70
N TRP A 456 14.13 16.94 1.99
CA TRP A 456 13.68 15.83 2.84
C TRP A 456 12.51 15.14 2.14
N ALA A 457 12.41 13.82 2.22
CA ALA A 457 11.27 13.10 1.69
C ALA A 457 10.98 11.79 2.43
N LEU A 458 9.68 11.50 2.56
CA LEU A 458 9.14 10.20 2.97
C LEU A 458 8.40 9.57 1.77
N PHE A 459 8.49 8.25 1.67
CA PHE A 459 7.82 7.44 0.65
C PHE A 459 7.21 6.22 1.35
N ASP A 460 5.91 6.26 1.59
CA ASP A 460 5.14 5.15 2.17
C ASP A 460 4.94 4.08 1.09
N GLY A 461 5.45 2.88 1.29
CA GLY A 461 5.51 1.84 0.25
C GLY A 461 4.38 0.83 0.35
N HIS A 462 3.86 0.34 -0.78
CA HIS A 462 2.80 -0.67 -0.77
C HIS A 462 2.94 -1.72 -1.88
N ALA A 463 2.64 -2.98 -1.53
CA ALA A 463 2.76 -4.14 -2.41
C ALA A 463 4.20 -4.38 -2.91
N GLY A 464 5.16 -4.12 -2.02
CA GLY A 464 6.59 -4.20 -2.22
C GLY A 464 7.26 -2.83 -2.21
N SER A 465 8.38 -2.72 -1.50
CA SER A 465 9.19 -1.49 -1.35
C SER A 465 9.89 -1.02 -2.63
N GLY A 466 9.72 -1.68 -3.77
CA GLY A 466 10.50 -1.45 -4.99
C GLY A 466 10.34 -0.02 -5.53
N ALA A 467 9.11 0.48 -5.62
CA ALA A 467 8.82 1.85 -6.03
C ALA A 467 9.45 2.88 -5.05
N ALA A 468 9.28 2.68 -3.73
CA ALA A 468 9.82 3.57 -2.70
C ALA A 468 11.36 3.64 -2.73
N VAL A 469 12.06 2.50 -2.87
CA VAL A 469 13.54 2.42 -2.94
C VAL A 469 14.09 3.09 -4.20
N VAL A 470 13.37 3.01 -5.32
CA VAL A 470 13.78 3.69 -6.57
C VAL A 470 13.45 5.19 -6.51
N ALA A 471 12.35 5.59 -5.87
CA ALA A 471 11.96 6.99 -5.68
C ALA A 471 12.86 7.75 -4.71
N SER A 472 13.22 7.16 -3.55
CA SER A 472 14.08 7.80 -2.55
C SER A 472 15.45 8.18 -3.11
N ARG A 473 16.02 7.33 -3.96
CA ARG A 473 17.32 7.53 -4.61
C ARG A 473 17.29 8.52 -5.79
N LEU A 474 16.13 8.80 -6.39
CA LEU A 474 16.06 9.49 -7.70
C LEU A 474 15.12 10.71 -7.77
N LEU A 475 14.05 10.82 -6.98
CA LEU A 475 13.13 11.95 -7.09
C LEU A 475 13.82 13.30 -6.81
N HIS A 476 14.78 13.31 -5.88
CA HIS A 476 15.60 14.47 -5.58
C HIS A 476 16.55 14.87 -6.73
N HIS A 477 16.89 13.93 -7.63
CA HIS A 477 17.64 14.24 -8.86
C HIS A 477 16.75 14.94 -9.89
N HIS A 478 15.54 14.40 -10.17
CA HIS A 478 14.56 15.02 -11.07
C HIS A 478 14.21 16.46 -10.63
N ILE A 479 13.98 16.67 -9.33
CA ILE A 479 13.71 18.01 -8.78
C ILE A 479 14.94 18.93 -8.96
N ALA A 480 16.16 18.45 -8.73
CA ALA A 480 17.40 19.20 -8.94
C ALA A 480 17.77 19.42 -10.42
N GLU A 481 17.10 18.76 -11.37
CA GLU A 481 17.19 18.99 -12.81
C GLU A 481 16.15 20.02 -13.25
N GLN A 482 14.87 19.80 -12.93
CA GLN A 482 13.78 20.74 -13.22
C GLN A 482 13.99 22.13 -12.61
N LEU A 483 14.53 22.22 -11.38
CA LEU A 483 14.89 23.51 -10.77
C LEU A 483 16.06 24.23 -11.45
N ARG A 484 16.89 23.51 -12.20
CA ARG A 484 18.08 24.08 -12.88
C ARG A 484 17.68 24.91 -14.09
N GLU A 485 16.66 24.47 -14.83
CA GLU A 485 16.14 25.17 -16.02
C GLU A 485 15.56 26.55 -15.68
N VAL A 486 15.10 26.75 -14.43
CA VAL A 486 14.53 28.02 -13.95
C VAL A 486 15.44 28.80 -13.01
N LEU A 487 16.60 28.27 -12.62
CA LEU A 487 17.42 28.81 -11.51
C LEU A 487 17.81 30.29 -11.72
N ASP A 488 18.21 30.68 -12.93
CA ASP A 488 18.67 32.04 -13.20
C ASP A 488 17.51 33.05 -13.25
N ILE A 489 16.28 32.58 -13.49
CA ILE A 489 15.05 33.37 -13.31
C ILE A 489 14.74 33.52 -11.81
N LEU A 490 14.91 32.45 -11.02
CA LEU A 490 14.68 32.43 -9.58
C LEU A 490 15.68 33.32 -8.81
N ARG A 491 16.93 33.40 -9.27
CA ARG A 491 17.97 34.30 -8.75
C ARG A 491 17.59 35.78 -8.90
N ASN A 492 16.98 36.17 -10.02
CA ASN A 492 16.54 37.55 -10.26
C ASN A 492 15.12 37.78 -9.73
N SER A 493 14.95 37.75 -8.41
CA SER A 493 13.66 37.97 -7.72
C SER A 493 13.06 39.36 -7.96
N ALA A 494 13.85 40.34 -8.41
CA ALA A 494 13.40 41.70 -8.73
C ALA A 494 12.62 41.79 -10.05
N LEU A 495 12.75 40.81 -10.95
CA LEU A 495 12.00 40.73 -12.21
C LEU A 495 11.07 39.52 -12.20
N LEU A 496 9.83 39.69 -12.67
CA LEU A 496 8.92 38.56 -12.84
C LEU A 496 9.42 37.61 -13.94
N PRO A 497 9.13 36.30 -13.85
CA PRO A 497 9.39 35.34 -14.91
C PRO A 497 8.94 35.82 -16.30
N PRO A 498 9.81 35.79 -17.32
CA PRO A 498 9.43 36.17 -18.68
C PRO A 498 8.49 35.14 -19.30
N THR A 499 7.49 35.60 -20.05
CA THR A 499 6.53 34.73 -20.77
C THR A 499 7.20 33.96 -21.91
N CYS A 500 8.20 34.56 -22.56
CA CYS A 500 9.00 33.98 -23.64
C CYS A 500 10.49 34.15 -23.30
N LEU A 501 11.25 33.06 -23.28
CA LEU A 501 12.70 33.12 -23.12
C LEU A 501 13.34 33.67 -24.41
N GLY A 502 14.21 34.67 -24.28
CA GLY A 502 14.91 35.31 -25.40
C GLY A 502 14.19 36.49 -26.04
N GLU A 503 13.01 36.89 -25.56
CA GLU A 503 12.40 38.18 -25.91
C GLU A 503 12.84 39.26 -24.90
N GLU A 504 13.51 40.31 -25.39
CA GLU A 504 13.84 41.49 -24.58
C GLU A 504 12.55 42.15 -24.04
N PRO A 505 12.50 42.54 -22.75
CA PRO A 505 11.31 43.16 -22.18
C PRO A 505 11.01 44.49 -22.88
N ASN A 506 9.85 44.57 -23.53
CA ASN A 506 9.39 45.76 -24.23
C ASN A 506 9.12 46.92 -23.24
N LEU A 507 10.18 47.68 -22.94
CA LEU A 507 10.12 48.94 -22.21
C LEU A 507 9.11 49.86 -22.90
N THR A 508 8.04 50.20 -22.20
CA THR A 508 6.91 50.98 -22.75
C THR A 508 7.41 52.28 -23.38
N PRO A 509 7.16 52.54 -24.68
CA PRO A 509 7.81 53.63 -25.39
C PRO A 509 7.26 55.00 -25.00
N GLY A 510 7.89 55.61 -23.99
CA GLY A 510 7.76 57.02 -23.65
C GLY A 510 8.35 57.94 -24.72
N CYS A 511 7.61 58.12 -25.82
CA CYS A 511 7.73 59.16 -26.85
C CYS A 511 9.14 59.69 -27.22
N PRO A 512 9.77 59.11 -28.26
CA PRO A 512 10.82 59.79 -29.03
C PRO A 512 10.25 60.97 -29.88
N PRO A 513 11.09 61.90 -30.36
CA PRO A 513 10.64 63.15 -30.99
C PRO A 513 10.14 63.02 -32.44
N ARG A 514 9.44 64.06 -32.93
CA ARG A 514 8.91 64.18 -34.30
C ARG A 514 10.04 64.16 -35.37
N PRO A 515 9.85 63.50 -36.52
CA PRO A 515 10.80 63.53 -37.64
C PRO A 515 10.72 64.82 -38.49
N ASP A 516 11.86 65.22 -39.07
CA ASP A 516 11.97 66.29 -40.08
C ASP A 516 11.42 65.82 -41.45
N PRO A 517 10.44 66.54 -42.06
CA PRO A 517 9.76 66.10 -43.28
C PRO A 517 10.58 66.34 -44.58
N ARG A 518 11.84 65.86 -44.65
CA ARG A 518 12.74 66.11 -45.81
C ARG A 518 13.57 64.92 -46.29
N ARG A 519 12.91 63.90 -46.85
CA ARG A 519 13.38 63.12 -48.03
C ARG A 519 12.32 62.13 -48.50
N VAL A 520 11.80 62.33 -49.72
CA VAL A 520 10.98 61.35 -50.45
C VAL A 520 11.48 61.31 -51.90
N PRO A 521 11.93 60.15 -52.40
CA PRO A 521 11.94 59.83 -53.82
C PRO A 521 10.60 59.17 -54.20
N GLU A 522 9.95 59.64 -55.26
CA GLU A 522 8.71 59.04 -55.76
C GLU A 522 8.97 57.71 -56.48
N GLY A 523 8.14 56.69 -56.24
CA GLY A 523 8.32 55.38 -56.88
C GLY A 523 7.14 54.43 -56.70
N CYS A 524 6.40 54.23 -57.79
CA CYS A 524 5.35 53.20 -57.99
C CYS A 524 4.07 53.28 -57.14
N ARG A 525 2.96 52.85 -57.76
CA ARG A 525 1.58 52.89 -57.25
C ARG A 525 1.01 51.48 -57.16
N GLY A 526 -0.03 51.27 -56.35
CA GLY A 526 -0.96 50.16 -56.54
C GLY A 526 -0.96 49.09 -55.46
N GLY A 527 -1.62 49.36 -54.33
CA GLY A 527 -1.96 48.36 -53.33
C GLY A 527 -2.73 48.99 -52.17
N PRO A 528 -3.90 48.45 -51.75
CA PRO A 528 -4.61 48.97 -50.60
C PRO A 528 -3.82 48.64 -49.32
N ARG A 529 -3.31 49.67 -48.64
CA ARG A 529 -2.74 49.53 -47.30
C ARG A 529 -3.85 49.12 -46.33
N ILE A 530 -3.90 47.84 -45.97
CA ILE A 530 -4.65 47.39 -44.79
C ILE A 530 -3.88 47.88 -43.57
N ALA A 531 -4.42 48.89 -42.88
CA ALA A 531 -3.89 49.33 -41.60
C ALA A 531 -4.20 48.26 -40.55
N TRP A 532 -3.16 47.60 -40.05
CA TRP A 532 -3.26 46.60 -38.97
C TRP A 532 -3.12 47.21 -37.57
N ASP A 533 -3.05 48.54 -37.47
CA ASP A 533 -3.07 49.31 -36.22
C ASP A 533 -4.47 49.33 -35.59
N ALA A 534 -4.93 48.17 -35.15
CA ALA A 534 -6.10 48.00 -34.29
C ALA A 534 -5.68 47.13 -33.10
N PRO A 535 -5.49 47.70 -31.88
CA PRO A 535 -4.96 46.95 -30.75
C PRO A 535 -5.86 45.76 -30.40
N THR A 536 -5.29 44.56 -30.46
CA THR A 536 -5.99 43.29 -30.30
C THR A 536 -6.53 43.17 -28.88
N ARG A 537 -7.85 43.33 -28.72
CA ARG A 537 -8.55 43.57 -27.43
C ARG A 537 -8.54 42.41 -26.41
N TYR A 538 -7.58 41.49 -26.50
CA TYR A 538 -7.46 40.30 -25.64
C TYR A 538 -6.02 40.00 -25.19
N PHE A 539 -5.06 40.91 -25.41
CA PHE A 539 -3.73 40.83 -24.77
C PHE A 539 -3.78 41.35 -23.33
N THR A 540 -4.25 40.51 -22.42
CA THR A 540 -4.02 40.66 -20.97
C THR A 540 -3.10 39.52 -20.53
N GLU A 541 -1.81 39.82 -20.45
CA GLU A 541 -0.77 38.86 -20.06
C GLU A 541 -0.88 38.49 -18.57
N LYS A 542 -0.84 37.20 -18.25
CA LYS A 542 -0.92 36.72 -16.87
C LYS A 542 0.47 36.77 -16.24
N LYS A 543 0.67 37.69 -15.29
CA LYS A 543 1.85 37.71 -14.42
C LYS A 543 1.96 36.38 -13.66
N VAL A 544 3.09 35.69 -13.83
CA VAL A 544 3.49 34.48 -13.09
C VAL A 544 4.41 34.91 -11.94
N GLN A 545 4.39 34.18 -10.83
CA GLN A 545 5.28 34.41 -9.68
C GLN A 545 6.37 33.33 -9.63
N HIS A 546 7.53 33.62 -9.06
CA HIS A 546 8.67 32.69 -8.99
C HIS A 546 8.31 31.37 -8.29
N GLU A 547 7.45 31.38 -7.27
CA GLU A 547 6.96 30.18 -6.60
C GLU A 547 6.22 29.24 -7.57
N SER A 548 5.52 29.80 -8.57
CA SER A 548 4.81 29.00 -9.57
C SER A 548 5.78 28.23 -10.49
N LEU A 549 7.01 28.74 -10.69
CA LEU A 549 8.06 27.99 -11.39
C LEU A 549 8.56 26.83 -10.53
N VAL A 550 8.81 27.05 -9.24
CA VAL A 550 9.25 26.01 -8.31
C VAL A 550 8.20 24.90 -8.16
N MET A 551 6.93 25.28 -8.00
CA MET A 551 5.81 24.33 -8.00
C MET A 551 5.74 23.54 -9.31
N GLY A 552 5.81 24.21 -10.46
CA GLY A 552 5.79 23.56 -11.78
C GLY A 552 6.98 22.61 -12.02
N ALA A 553 8.17 22.95 -11.52
CA ALA A 553 9.35 22.11 -11.56
C ALA A 553 9.17 20.84 -10.70
N MET A 554 8.68 20.98 -9.46
CA MET A 554 8.38 19.83 -8.60
C MET A 554 7.28 18.94 -9.18
N GLU A 555 6.17 19.52 -9.66
CA GLU A 555 5.11 18.78 -10.34
C GLU A 555 5.58 18.06 -11.59
N THR A 556 6.59 18.57 -12.29
CA THR A 556 7.15 17.94 -13.50
C THR A 556 8.11 16.80 -13.13
N ALA A 557 8.98 17.02 -12.15
CA ALA A 557 9.86 15.99 -11.61
C ALA A 557 9.12 14.74 -11.11
N PHE A 558 7.97 14.90 -10.44
CA PHE A 558 7.13 13.77 -10.03
C PHE A 558 6.57 12.98 -11.23
N LYS A 559 6.18 13.66 -12.32
CA LYS A 559 5.72 13.02 -13.57
C LYS A 559 6.86 12.28 -14.27
N GLU A 560 8.06 12.85 -14.28
CA GLU A 560 9.25 12.25 -14.89
C GLU A 560 9.76 11.04 -14.11
N MET A 561 9.72 11.09 -12.77
CA MET A 561 9.98 9.97 -11.86
C MET A 561 9.00 8.82 -12.09
N ASP A 562 7.69 9.09 -12.14
CA ASP A 562 6.66 8.07 -12.41
C ASP A 562 6.79 7.48 -13.83
N ALA A 563 7.08 8.33 -14.81
CA ALA A 563 7.37 7.87 -16.17
C ALA A 563 8.69 7.08 -16.27
N GLN A 564 9.67 7.32 -15.38
CA GLN A 564 10.88 6.51 -15.27
C GLN A 564 10.56 5.13 -14.69
N LEU A 565 9.80 5.04 -13.59
CA LEU A 565 9.33 3.78 -13.02
C LEU A 565 8.59 2.93 -14.07
N ALA A 566 7.69 3.55 -14.85
CA ALA A 566 6.98 2.90 -15.95
C ALA A 566 7.90 2.28 -17.01
N ARG A 567 8.98 2.99 -17.40
CA ARG A 567 9.96 2.50 -18.40
C ARG A 567 10.85 1.42 -17.82
N GLU A 568 11.29 1.59 -16.58
CA GLU A 568 12.32 0.74 -15.97
C GLU A 568 11.78 -0.58 -15.44
N LYS A 569 10.49 -0.67 -15.09
CA LYS A 569 9.86 -1.94 -14.70
C LYS A 569 9.90 -3.01 -15.82
N VAL A 570 10.09 -2.60 -17.08
CA VAL A 570 10.27 -3.51 -18.23
C VAL A 570 11.66 -4.17 -18.24
N VAL A 571 12.63 -3.61 -17.50
CA VAL A 571 14.05 -4.02 -17.47
C VAL A 571 14.48 -4.53 -16.09
N TYR A 572 13.84 -4.04 -15.03
CA TYR A 572 14.16 -4.33 -13.64
C TYR A 572 12.91 -4.77 -12.87
N SER A 573 13.08 -5.68 -11.91
CA SER A 573 12.02 -6.00 -10.96
C SER A 573 11.82 -4.80 -10.01
N ILE A 574 10.74 -4.05 -10.26
CA ILE A 574 10.29 -2.92 -9.44
C ILE A 574 8.86 -3.23 -8.98
N SER A 575 8.74 -3.64 -7.72
CA SER A 575 7.47 -3.99 -7.08
C SER A 575 6.68 -2.76 -6.62
N GLY A 576 5.36 -2.94 -6.51
CA GLY A 576 4.47 -2.03 -5.80
C GLY A 576 4.22 -0.64 -6.40
N GLY A 577 3.82 0.24 -5.51
CA GLY A 577 3.76 1.68 -5.64
C GLY A 577 4.22 2.33 -4.33
N CYS A 578 4.18 3.66 -4.27
CA CYS A 578 4.44 4.40 -3.04
C CYS A 578 3.77 5.77 -3.04
N THR A 579 3.51 6.32 -1.86
CA THR A 579 3.29 7.76 -1.71
C THR A 579 4.61 8.52 -1.90
N ALA A 580 4.52 9.84 -2.02
CA ALA A 580 5.70 10.71 -1.91
C ALA A 580 5.32 12.03 -1.23
N LEU A 581 5.90 12.27 -0.05
CA LEU A 581 5.82 13.52 0.70
C LEU A 581 7.20 14.15 0.76
N VAL A 582 7.40 15.23 0.00
CA VAL A 582 8.67 15.91 -0.21
C VAL A 582 8.64 17.32 0.38
N VAL A 583 9.73 17.72 1.03
CA VAL A 583 9.98 19.09 1.49
C VAL A 583 11.26 19.59 0.84
N VAL A 584 11.21 20.76 0.22
CA VAL A 584 12.36 21.47 -0.34
C VAL A 584 12.48 22.84 0.32
N PHE A 585 13.66 23.16 0.86
CA PHE A 585 14.02 24.56 1.13
C PHE A 585 14.75 25.16 -0.07
N LEU A 586 14.27 26.30 -0.54
CA LEU A 586 14.84 27.06 -1.65
C LEU A 586 14.50 28.54 -1.50
N LEU A 587 15.51 29.41 -1.54
CA LEU A 587 15.36 30.88 -1.56
C LEU A 587 14.39 31.40 -0.47
N GLY A 588 14.67 31.05 0.78
CA GLY A 588 13.94 31.51 1.96
C GLY A 588 12.54 30.91 2.17
N LYS A 589 12.17 29.88 1.40
CA LYS A 589 10.82 29.29 1.39
C LYS A 589 10.89 27.76 1.46
N LEU A 590 9.95 27.16 2.18
CA LEU A 590 9.71 25.72 2.19
C LEU A 590 8.59 25.38 1.20
N TYR A 591 8.85 24.41 0.32
CA TYR A 591 7.90 23.88 -0.65
C TYR A 591 7.59 22.44 -0.26
N VAL A 592 6.35 22.17 0.13
CA VAL A 592 5.89 20.87 0.64
C VAL A 592 4.98 20.24 -0.42
N ALA A 593 5.47 19.22 -1.10
CA ALA A 593 4.78 18.51 -2.17
C ALA A 593 4.31 17.13 -1.70
N ASN A 594 2.99 16.87 -1.76
CA ASN A 594 2.41 15.60 -1.32
C ASN A 594 1.65 14.87 -2.43
N ALA A 595 1.91 13.57 -2.59
CA ALA A 595 1.19 12.64 -3.45
C ALA A 595 0.92 11.33 -2.68
N GLY A 596 -0.12 11.34 -1.84
CA GLY A 596 -0.55 10.19 -1.04
C GLY A 596 -1.35 10.62 0.21
N ASP A 597 -1.33 9.79 1.24
CA ASP A 597 -1.91 10.01 2.58
C ASP A 597 -0.86 10.20 3.69
N SER A 598 0.44 10.14 3.37
CA SER A 598 1.49 10.75 4.19
C SER A 598 1.21 12.25 4.44
N ARG A 599 1.49 12.75 5.65
CA ARG A 599 1.07 14.09 6.09
C ARG A 599 2.23 14.90 6.70
N ALA A 600 2.17 16.22 6.50
CA ALA A 600 3.09 17.19 7.10
C ALA A 600 2.35 18.36 7.77
N ILE A 601 2.84 18.80 8.93
CA ILE A 601 2.34 19.96 9.69
C ILE A 601 3.51 20.79 10.23
N ILE A 602 3.37 22.11 10.24
CA ILE A 602 4.24 23.00 11.02
C ILE A 602 3.62 23.18 12.40
N LEU A 603 4.44 23.07 13.44
CA LEU A 603 4.16 23.48 14.80
C LEU A 603 4.92 24.79 15.04
N ARG A 604 4.22 25.88 15.35
CA ARG A 604 4.86 27.19 15.52
C ARG A 604 4.11 28.07 16.51
N ASN A 605 4.78 28.58 17.55
CA ASN A 605 4.17 29.44 18.58
C ASN A 605 2.87 28.86 19.21
N GLY A 606 2.74 27.53 19.25
CA GLY A 606 1.51 26.82 19.69
C GLY A 606 0.40 26.70 18.64
N GLU A 607 0.58 27.23 17.43
CA GLU A 607 -0.31 27.02 16.28
C GLU A 607 0.09 25.76 15.47
N ILE A 608 -0.91 25.07 14.92
CA ILE A 608 -0.72 23.96 13.97
C ILE A 608 -1.08 24.44 12.56
N ILE A 609 -0.13 24.38 11.63
CA ILE A 609 -0.31 24.81 10.24
C ILE A 609 -0.21 23.58 9.32
N ALA A 610 -1.31 23.21 8.66
CA ALA A 610 -1.39 22.02 7.82
C ALA A 610 -0.66 22.21 6.47
N MET A 611 0.52 21.60 6.33
CA MET A 611 1.39 21.76 5.15
C MET A 611 1.13 20.74 4.02
N SER A 612 0.28 19.72 4.25
CA SER A 612 -0.26 18.89 3.17
C SER A 612 -1.72 18.52 3.41
N SER A 613 -2.29 17.70 2.51
CA SER A 613 -3.59 17.05 2.67
C SER A 613 -3.57 15.68 1.99
N GLU A 614 -4.50 14.81 2.39
CA GLU A 614 -4.45 13.37 2.11
C GLU A 614 -5.34 12.99 0.92
N PHE A 615 -4.79 12.21 0.00
CA PHE A 615 -5.40 11.91 -1.30
C PHE A 615 -6.08 10.53 -1.35
N THR A 616 -7.06 10.34 -0.48
CA THR A 616 -7.87 9.12 -0.37
C THR A 616 -9.00 9.07 -1.43
N PRO A 617 -9.61 7.89 -1.66
CA PRO A 617 -10.78 7.74 -2.53
C PRO A 617 -11.97 8.63 -2.18
N GLU A 618 -12.09 9.05 -0.91
CA GLU A 618 -13.16 9.93 -0.45
C GLU A 618 -12.84 11.42 -0.69
N SER A 619 -11.61 11.87 -0.39
CA SER A 619 -11.23 13.27 -0.61
C SER A 619 -11.18 13.61 -2.11
N GLU A 620 -10.71 12.69 -2.94
CA GLU A 620 -10.62 12.86 -4.39
C GLU A 620 -11.84 12.32 -5.16
N ARG A 621 -12.92 11.98 -4.46
CA ARG A 621 -14.16 11.38 -5.02
C ARG A 621 -14.60 12.03 -6.34
N GLN A 622 -14.70 13.37 -6.36
CA GLN A 622 -15.23 14.09 -7.53
C GLN A 622 -14.30 13.96 -8.75
N ARG A 623 -12.97 13.90 -8.56
CA ARG A 623 -12.01 13.62 -9.66
C ARG A 623 -12.20 12.21 -10.19
N LEU A 624 -12.28 11.23 -9.29
CA LEU A 624 -12.48 9.82 -9.67
C LEU A 624 -13.79 9.61 -10.44
N GLN A 625 -14.91 10.11 -9.91
CA GLN A 625 -16.22 10.01 -10.55
C GLN A 625 -16.26 10.76 -11.89
N PHE A 626 -15.64 11.94 -12.00
CA PHE A 626 -15.57 12.69 -13.26
C PHE A 626 -14.78 11.94 -14.34
N LEU A 627 -13.61 11.38 -13.99
CA LEU A 627 -12.85 10.54 -14.91
C LEU A 627 -13.65 9.32 -15.38
N ALA A 628 -14.31 8.64 -14.44
CA ALA A 628 -15.15 7.47 -14.73
C ALA A 628 -16.43 7.79 -15.52
N TYR A 629 -16.95 9.01 -15.43
CA TYR A 629 -18.04 9.53 -16.27
C TYR A 629 -17.53 9.84 -17.69
N MET A 630 -16.38 10.49 -17.83
CA MET A 630 -15.77 10.85 -19.12
C MET A 630 -15.21 9.64 -19.88
N GLN A 631 -14.71 8.62 -19.16
CA GLN A 631 -14.07 7.43 -19.72
C GLN A 631 -14.69 6.14 -19.12
N PRO A 632 -15.98 5.85 -19.39
CA PRO A 632 -16.70 4.73 -18.76
C PRO A 632 -16.18 3.34 -19.15
N HIS A 633 -15.32 3.26 -20.18
CA HIS A 633 -14.61 2.02 -20.51
C HIS A 633 -13.61 1.59 -19.42
N LEU A 634 -13.09 2.54 -18.63
CA LEU A 634 -12.20 2.25 -17.48
C LEU A 634 -12.91 1.51 -16.34
N LEU A 635 -14.25 1.50 -16.32
CA LEU A 635 -15.06 0.77 -15.33
C LEU A 635 -15.30 -0.70 -15.70
N GLY A 636 -14.77 -1.17 -16.85
CA GLY A 636 -14.94 -2.54 -17.36
C GLY A 636 -16.39 -2.98 -17.61
N ASN A 637 -17.36 -2.05 -17.55
CA ASN A 637 -18.81 -2.31 -17.43
C ASN A 637 -19.24 -3.05 -16.14
N GLU A 638 -18.32 -3.32 -15.20
CA GLU A 638 -18.60 -3.97 -13.91
C GLU A 638 -18.84 -2.96 -12.78
N PHE A 639 -18.25 -1.77 -12.91
CA PHE A 639 -18.34 -0.67 -11.95
C PHE A 639 -19.22 0.49 -12.46
N THR A 640 -19.68 1.34 -11.54
CA THR A 640 -20.41 2.59 -11.82
C THR A 640 -19.72 3.78 -11.14
N HIS A 641 -19.74 4.94 -11.80
CA HIS A 641 -19.30 6.20 -11.22
C HIS A 641 -20.32 6.77 -10.22
N LEU A 642 -21.60 6.39 -10.31
CA LEU A 642 -22.63 6.86 -9.38
C LEU A 642 -22.44 6.24 -7.99
N GLU A 643 -22.56 7.06 -6.96
CA GLU A 643 -22.47 6.63 -5.57
C GLU A 643 -23.87 6.52 -4.95
N PHE A 644 -24.07 5.51 -4.11
CA PHE A 644 -25.29 5.22 -3.37
C PHE A 644 -24.92 4.98 -1.90
N PRO A 645 -25.77 5.36 -0.90
CA PRO A 645 -25.44 5.17 0.53
C PRO A 645 -25.26 3.72 0.99
N ARG A 646 -25.51 2.76 0.10
CA ARG A 646 -25.10 1.36 0.20
C ARG A 646 -25.24 0.71 -1.18
N ARG A 647 -24.70 -0.50 -1.34
CA ARG A 647 -24.93 -1.32 -2.54
C ARG A 647 -26.42 -1.48 -2.84
N VAL A 648 -26.78 -1.22 -4.10
CA VAL A 648 -28.13 -1.36 -4.65
C VAL A 648 -28.47 -2.85 -4.82
N GLN A 649 -29.68 -3.25 -4.45
CA GLN A 649 -30.17 -4.62 -4.60
C GLN A 649 -31.14 -4.76 -5.76
N ARG A 650 -31.20 -5.93 -6.42
CA ARG A 650 -32.13 -6.15 -7.55
C ARG A 650 -33.61 -6.02 -7.17
N LYS A 651 -33.96 -6.15 -5.89
CA LYS A 651 -35.32 -5.87 -5.35
C LYS A 651 -35.65 -4.36 -5.26
N GLU A 652 -34.78 -3.49 -5.78
CA GLU A 652 -34.88 -2.04 -5.70
C GLU A 652 -34.95 -1.36 -7.08
N VAL A 653 -34.75 -2.10 -8.17
CA VAL A 653 -34.99 -1.63 -9.55
C VAL A 653 -36.44 -1.11 -9.67
N GLY A 654 -36.59 0.07 -10.28
CA GLY A 654 -37.87 0.79 -10.37
C GLY A 654 -38.27 1.59 -9.12
N LYS A 655 -37.57 1.46 -7.99
CA LYS A 655 -37.78 2.31 -6.79
C LYS A 655 -36.90 3.55 -6.83
N ARG A 656 -37.24 4.57 -6.03
CA ARG A 656 -36.38 5.75 -5.83
C ARG A 656 -35.40 5.52 -4.69
N MET A 657 -34.14 5.89 -4.90
CA MET A 657 -33.06 5.77 -3.91
C MET A 657 -32.17 7.02 -3.95
N LEU A 658 -31.54 7.35 -2.82
CA LEU A 658 -30.52 8.40 -2.75
C LEU A 658 -29.29 8.01 -3.59
N TYR A 659 -28.76 8.97 -4.35
CA TYR A 659 -27.51 8.86 -5.08
C TYR A 659 -26.77 10.20 -5.11
N ARG A 660 -25.48 10.17 -5.42
CA ARG A 660 -24.69 11.36 -5.81
C ARG A 660 -23.72 11.05 -6.94
N ASP A 661 -23.34 12.10 -7.66
CA ASP A 661 -22.52 12.07 -8.87
C ASP A 661 -21.36 13.07 -8.76
N PHE A 662 -20.44 13.10 -9.74
CA PHE A 662 -19.25 13.96 -9.72
C PHE A 662 -19.57 15.45 -9.61
N THR A 663 -20.71 15.88 -10.17
CA THR A 663 -21.21 17.27 -10.10
C THR A 663 -21.79 17.66 -8.73
N MET A 664 -22.01 16.70 -7.84
CA MET A 664 -22.82 16.87 -6.63
C MET A 664 -21.98 16.83 -5.36
N THR A 665 -22.18 17.81 -4.47
CA THR A 665 -21.70 17.78 -3.08
C THR A 665 -22.72 17.11 -2.15
N GLY A 666 -24.01 17.39 -2.34
CA GLY A 666 -25.13 16.74 -1.65
C GLY A 666 -25.66 15.48 -2.35
N TRP A 667 -26.85 15.02 -1.92
CA TRP A 667 -27.53 13.83 -2.44
C TRP A 667 -28.85 14.20 -3.14
N ALA A 668 -29.28 13.39 -4.11
CA ALA A 668 -30.59 13.48 -4.77
C ALA A 668 -31.24 12.09 -4.94
N TYR A 669 -32.49 12.03 -5.41
CA TYR A 669 -33.24 10.78 -5.58
C TYR A 669 -33.47 10.40 -7.06
N LYS A 670 -32.76 9.39 -7.58
CA LYS A 670 -33.03 8.78 -8.89
C LYS A 670 -33.90 7.53 -8.76
N THR A 671 -34.55 7.14 -9.85
CA THR A 671 -35.14 5.80 -9.99
C THR A 671 -34.04 4.81 -10.38
N ILE A 672 -33.97 3.68 -9.68
CA ILE A 672 -32.96 2.64 -9.91
C ILE A 672 -33.23 1.86 -11.20
N GLN A 673 -32.16 1.61 -11.95
CA GLN A 673 -32.11 0.81 -13.19
C GLN A 673 -31.20 -0.43 -12.98
N ASP A 674 -31.21 -1.42 -13.89
CA ASP A 674 -30.33 -2.59 -13.76
C ASP A 674 -28.84 -2.21 -13.82
N GLU A 675 -28.49 -1.13 -14.52
CA GLU A 675 -27.15 -0.55 -14.60
C GLU A 675 -26.62 -0.03 -13.24
N ASP A 676 -27.50 0.30 -12.29
CA ASP A 676 -27.12 0.72 -10.93
C ASP A 676 -26.74 -0.47 -10.02
N LEU A 677 -26.93 -1.72 -10.48
CA LEU A 677 -26.54 -2.93 -9.74
C LEU A 677 -25.03 -3.24 -9.81
N LYS A 678 -24.28 -2.43 -10.58
CA LYS A 678 -22.82 -2.45 -10.69
C LYS A 678 -22.14 -2.09 -9.35
N PHE A 679 -20.87 -2.43 -9.22
CA PHE A 679 -20.10 -2.09 -8.04
C PHE A 679 -19.74 -0.59 -8.02
N PRO A 680 -19.72 0.09 -6.87
CA PRO A 680 -19.34 1.50 -6.83
C PRO A 680 -17.84 1.66 -7.09
N LEU A 681 -17.47 2.73 -7.81
CA LEU A 681 -16.06 3.10 -8.09
C LEU A 681 -15.22 3.27 -6.81
N ILE A 682 -15.84 3.72 -5.72
CA ILE A 682 -15.25 3.84 -4.39
C ILE A 682 -15.99 2.86 -3.48
N TYR A 683 -15.26 1.96 -2.84
CA TYR A 683 -15.83 0.88 -2.02
C TYR A 683 -15.26 0.92 -0.60
N GLY A 684 -16.14 0.91 0.40
CA GLY A 684 -15.78 1.13 1.81
C GLY A 684 -15.82 2.62 2.18
N GLU A 685 -15.58 2.91 3.46
CA GLU A 685 -15.70 4.23 4.07
C GLU A 685 -14.46 4.52 4.94
N GLY A 686 -14.06 5.79 5.05
CA GLY A 686 -12.87 6.22 5.76
C GLY A 686 -11.61 5.49 5.30
N LYS A 687 -10.79 5.05 6.26
CA LYS A 687 -9.55 4.27 6.03
C LYS A 687 -9.75 2.95 5.28
N LYS A 688 -11.00 2.47 5.16
CA LYS A 688 -11.37 1.26 4.41
C LYS A 688 -11.91 1.57 3.02
N ALA A 689 -12.04 2.84 2.64
CA ALA A 689 -12.36 3.24 1.28
C ALA A 689 -11.24 2.82 0.33
N ARG A 690 -11.61 2.24 -0.82
CA ARG A 690 -10.68 1.72 -1.82
C ARG A 690 -11.21 2.02 -3.22
N VAL A 691 -10.35 2.48 -4.14
CA VAL A 691 -10.72 2.59 -5.57
C VAL A 691 -10.94 1.18 -6.10
N MET A 692 -12.17 0.90 -6.57
CA MET A 692 -12.63 -0.40 -7.06
C MET A 692 -12.19 -1.56 -6.16
N ALA A 693 -12.38 -1.40 -4.85
CA ALA A 693 -12.01 -2.35 -3.80
C ALA A 693 -10.51 -2.76 -3.78
N THR A 694 -9.62 -2.00 -4.43
CA THR A 694 -8.21 -2.38 -4.66
C THR A 694 -7.21 -1.53 -3.87
N ILE A 695 -7.14 -0.21 -4.07
CA ILE A 695 -6.08 0.66 -3.50
C ILE A 695 -6.62 1.77 -2.59
N GLY A 696 -5.89 2.08 -1.50
CA GLY A 696 -6.24 3.06 -0.46
C GLY A 696 -5.88 4.52 -0.77
N VAL A 697 -4.89 4.74 -1.64
CA VAL A 697 -4.50 6.06 -2.16
C VAL A 697 -5.06 6.32 -3.56
N THR A 698 -5.11 7.60 -3.95
CA THR A 698 -5.47 8.04 -5.30
C THR A 698 -4.37 8.87 -5.97
N ARG A 699 -3.27 9.10 -5.27
CA ARG A 699 -2.04 9.75 -5.74
C ARG A 699 -0.82 9.02 -5.21
N GLY A 700 0.26 9.03 -5.97
CA GLY A 700 1.48 8.26 -5.69
C GLY A 700 2.25 7.87 -6.96
N LEU A 701 3.40 7.25 -6.77
CA LEU A 701 4.33 6.79 -7.81
C LEU A 701 4.23 5.26 -7.98
N GLY A 702 4.42 4.75 -9.20
CA GLY A 702 4.40 3.30 -9.46
C GLY A 702 3.01 2.75 -9.83
N ASP A 703 2.64 1.56 -9.37
CA ASP A 703 1.33 0.91 -9.64
C ASP A 703 0.92 0.73 -11.13
N HIS A 704 1.85 0.87 -12.07
CA HIS A 704 1.53 0.91 -13.52
C HIS A 704 0.79 -0.34 -14.05
N GLU A 705 0.94 -1.48 -13.39
CA GLU A 705 0.29 -2.74 -13.75
C GLU A 705 -0.80 -3.19 -12.77
N LEU A 706 -1.09 -2.39 -11.74
CA LEU A 706 -2.08 -2.71 -10.72
C LEU A 706 -3.48 -2.83 -11.35
N LYS A 707 -4.19 -3.92 -11.02
CA LYS A 707 -5.51 -4.27 -11.56
C LYS A 707 -6.50 -4.56 -10.45
N VAL A 708 -7.78 -4.34 -10.72
CA VAL A 708 -8.86 -4.87 -9.88
C VAL A 708 -8.78 -6.41 -9.88
N HIS A 709 -8.86 -7.01 -8.69
CA HIS A 709 -8.77 -8.47 -8.47
C HIS A 709 -9.67 -9.27 -9.45
N ASP A 710 -9.16 -10.39 -9.96
CA ASP A 710 -9.79 -11.27 -10.97
C ASP A 710 -10.24 -10.59 -12.30
N SER A 711 -9.77 -9.38 -12.60
CA SER A 711 -10.18 -8.60 -13.79
C SER A 711 -9.01 -8.17 -14.69
N ASN A 712 -9.34 -7.51 -15.80
CA ASN A 712 -8.39 -6.76 -16.65
C ASN A 712 -8.55 -5.23 -16.52
N ILE A 713 -9.20 -4.75 -15.46
CA ILE A 713 -9.40 -3.32 -15.19
C ILE A 713 -8.15 -2.78 -14.50
N TYR A 714 -7.39 -1.93 -15.18
CA TYR A 714 -6.20 -1.27 -14.62
C TYR A 714 -6.59 -0.12 -13.69
N ILE A 715 -5.88 -0.01 -12.55
CA ILE A 715 -6.07 1.03 -11.55
C ILE A 715 -5.34 2.33 -11.92
N LYS A 716 -4.15 2.24 -12.53
CA LYS A 716 -3.26 3.39 -12.80
C LYS A 716 -3.95 4.62 -13.42
N PRO A 717 -4.93 4.54 -14.36
CA PRO A 717 -5.65 5.72 -14.87
C PRO A 717 -6.31 6.58 -13.79
N PHE A 718 -6.70 5.99 -12.65
CA PHE A 718 -7.29 6.70 -11.51
C PHE A 718 -6.24 7.30 -10.55
N LEU A 719 -4.98 6.87 -10.65
CA LEU A 719 -3.87 7.30 -9.79
C LEU A 719 -3.08 8.43 -10.45
N SER A 720 -2.95 9.56 -9.73
CA SER A 720 -2.15 10.71 -10.20
C SER A 720 -0.80 10.78 -9.47
N CYS A 721 0.30 10.72 -10.21
CA CYS A 721 1.63 11.04 -9.68
C CYS A 721 1.83 12.53 -9.40
N CYS A 722 0.94 13.42 -9.86
CA CYS A 722 1.06 14.87 -9.64
C CYS A 722 0.74 15.24 -8.17
N PRO A 723 1.67 15.87 -7.42
CA PRO A 723 1.45 16.27 -6.04
C PRO A 723 0.53 17.50 -5.92
N GLU A 724 0.04 17.78 -4.71
CA GLU A 724 -0.26 19.17 -4.30
C GLU A 724 1.01 19.77 -3.71
N VAL A 725 1.38 20.99 -4.10
CA VAL A 725 2.52 21.73 -3.52
C VAL A 725 2.01 22.92 -2.71
N ARG A 726 2.39 23.01 -1.42
CA ARG A 726 2.17 24.19 -0.56
C ARG A 726 3.47 24.92 -0.30
N VAL A 727 3.40 26.23 -0.15
CA VAL A 727 4.57 27.09 0.09
C VAL A 727 4.45 27.79 1.44
N TYR A 728 5.47 27.67 2.27
CA TYR A 728 5.59 28.39 3.54
C TYR A 728 6.78 29.38 3.46
N PRO A 729 6.56 30.69 3.67
CA PRO A 729 7.62 31.70 3.54
C PRO A 729 8.46 31.75 4.82
N LEU A 730 9.41 30.83 4.94
CA LEU A 730 10.23 30.61 6.12
C LEU A 730 10.90 31.91 6.61
N MET A 731 11.65 32.61 5.76
CA MET A 731 12.36 33.85 6.13
C MET A 731 11.44 35.07 6.41
N GLN A 732 10.12 34.94 6.22
CA GLN A 732 9.16 36.03 6.53
C GLN A 732 8.51 35.87 7.90
N ASN A 733 8.90 34.83 8.66
CA ASN A 733 8.39 34.52 10.00
C ASN A 733 9.60 34.23 10.90
N GLU A 734 9.59 34.74 12.13
CA GLU A 734 10.60 34.36 13.13
C GLU A 734 10.25 33.00 13.73
N HIS A 735 11.27 32.17 13.98
CA HIS A 735 11.10 30.82 14.58
C HIS A 735 11.95 30.64 15.83
N GLY A 736 11.32 30.14 16.90
CA GLY A 736 11.99 29.69 18.11
C GLY A 736 12.66 28.31 17.94
N ALA A 737 13.38 27.86 18.97
CA ALA A 737 14.05 26.56 18.96
C ALA A 737 13.08 25.36 18.93
N ASP A 738 11.83 25.57 19.35
CA ASP A 738 10.80 24.52 19.42
C ASP A 738 9.81 24.55 18.24
N ASP A 739 9.98 25.51 17.31
CA ASP A 739 9.16 25.60 16.10
C ASP A 739 9.73 24.64 15.03
N VAL A 740 8.91 23.68 14.60
CA VAL A 740 9.33 22.54 13.77
C VAL A 740 8.32 22.22 12.66
N LEU A 741 8.82 21.67 11.55
CA LEU A 741 8.02 20.93 10.58
C LEU A 741 8.09 19.43 10.92
N VAL A 742 6.92 18.83 11.16
CA VAL A 742 6.75 17.39 11.36
C VAL A 742 6.30 16.75 10.04
N MET A 743 6.94 15.66 9.62
CA MET A 743 6.51 14.81 8.51
C MET A 743 6.31 13.38 9.03
N GLY A 744 5.30 12.66 8.53
CA GLY A 744 5.14 11.23 8.81
C GLY A 744 4.40 10.44 7.72
N THR A 745 4.71 9.15 7.62
CA THR A 745 3.94 8.14 6.85
C THR A 745 2.60 7.81 7.52
N ASP A 746 1.71 7.07 6.85
CA ASP A 746 0.31 6.92 7.30
C ASP A 746 0.24 6.35 8.73
N GLY A 747 1.12 5.40 9.07
CA GLY A 747 1.18 4.74 10.36
C GLY A 747 1.48 5.64 11.57
N LEU A 748 1.84 6.92 11.39
CA LEU A 748 1.83 7.92 12.45
C LEU A 748 0.41 8.49 12.64
N TRP A 749 -0.12 9.07 11.57
CA TRP A 749 -1.39 9.80 11.52
C TRP A 749 -2.61 8.88 11.66
N ASP A 750 -2.41 7.58 11.44
CA ASP A 750 -3.46 6.58 11.59
C ASP A 750 -3.89 6.42 13.06
N VAL A 751 -2.97 6.71 13.99
CA VAL A 751 -3.19 6.54 15.44
C VAL A 751 -3.00 7.83 16.26
N LEU A 752 -2.33 8.87 15.74
CA LEU A 752 -2.23 10.18 16.40
C LEU A 752 -2.89 11.29 15.56
N THR A 753 -3.73 12.10 16.20
CA THR A 753 -4.26 13.36 15.65
C THR A 753 -3.17 14.44 15.54
N ASN A 754 -3.43 15.50 14.78
CA ASN A 754 -2.50 16.63 14.68
C ASN A 754 -2.22 17.24 16.07
N GLU A 755 -3.26 17.28 16.90
CA GLU A 755 -3.26 17.79 18.26
C GLU A 755 -2.45 16.89 19.20
N GLU A 756 -2.62 15.57 19.14
CA GLU A 756 -1.80 14.60 19.90
C GLU A 756 -0.32 14.65 19.49
N VAL A 757 -0.02 14.88 18.20
CA VAL A 757 1.35 15.09 17.71
C VAL A 757 1.93 16.43 18.19
N SER A 758 1.14 17.51 18.15
CA SER A 758 1.57 18.83 18.63
C SER A 758 1.85 18.81 20.13
N GLU A 759 0.96 18.22 20.94
CA GLU A 759 1.15 18.06 22.38
C GLU A 759 2.41 17.25 22.67
N ALA A 760 2.62 16.14 21.96
CA ALA A 760 3.81 15.30 22.11
C ALA A 760 5.11 16.07 21.84
N VAL A 761 5.21 16.74 20.69
CA VAL A 761 6.46 17.42 20.28
C VAL A 761 6.72 18.66 21.12
N THR A 762 5.72 19.53 21.34
CA THR A 762 5.90 20.74 22.16
C THR A 762 6.18 20.39 23.62
N SER A 763 5.49 19.39 24.20
CA SER A 763 5.78 18.93 25.57
C SER A 763 7.13 18.21 25.69
N PHE A 764 7.65 17.61 24.61
CA PHE A 764 8.98 17.01 24.63
C PHE A 764 10.07 18.09 24.54
N LEU A 765 10.04 18.92 23.49
CA LEU A 765 11.08 19.91 23.22
C LEU A 765 11.22 20.95 24.36
N SER A 766 10.11 21.41 24.94
CA SER A 766 10.12 22.36 26.08
C SER A 766 10.72 21.80 27.37
N ASN A 767 10.95 20.48 27.46
CA ASN A 767 11.66 19.82 28.57
C ASN A 767 13.08 19.35 28.20
N CYS A 768 13.51 19.56 26.95
CA CYS A 768 14.87 19.30 26.47
C CYS A 768 15.68 20.59 26.39
N ASP A 769 16.97 20.49 26.72
CA ASP A 769 17.94 21.57 26.49
C ASP A 769 17.88 22.04 25.02
N PRO A 770 17.72 23.35 24.74
CA PRO A 770 17.76 23.90 23.37
C PRO A 770 19.07 23.59 22.63
N ASP A 771 20.19 23.47 23.35
CA ASP A 771 21.51 23.18 22.79
C ASP A 771 21.79 21.67 22.64
N ASP A 772 20.87 20.79 23.07
CA ASP A 772 20.98 19.34 22.83
C ASP A 772 20.84 19.01 21.35
N GLN A 773 21.97 18.64 20.76
CA GLN A 773 22.15 18.28 19.36
C GLN A 773 21.38 17.00 18.94
N HIS A 774 20.68 16.33 19.84
CA HIS A 774 19.85 15.15 19.58
C HIS A 774 18.35 15.36 19.89
N ARG A 775 17.94 16.54 20.40
CA ARG A 775 16.56 16.82 20.85
C ARG A 775 15.48 16.49 19.81
N TYR A 776 15.73 16.83 18.53
CA TYR A 776 14.78 16.55 17.44
C TYR A 776 14.71 15.05 17.08
N THR A 777 15.82 14.31 17.18
CA THR A 777 15.84 12.85 16.98
C THR A 777 15.06 12.14 18.09
N MET A 778 15.21 12.60 19.34
CA MET A 778 14.44 12.07 20.46
C MET A 778 12.96 12.44 20.38
N ALA A 779 12.61 13.64 19.88
CA ALA A 779 11.23 14.01 19.59
C ALA A 779 10.59 13.12 18.49
N ALA A 780 11.33 12.79 17.43
CA ALA A 780 10.90 11.83 16.42
C ALA A 780 10.71 10.42 17.03
N GLN A 781 11.65 9.99 17.88
CA GLN A 781 11.58 8.70 18.58
C GLN A 781 10.36 8.61 19.51
N GLU A 782 10.03 9.70 20.23
CA GLU A 782 8.85 9.80 21.09
C GLU A 782 7.54 9.70 20.28
N LEU A 783 7.43 10.35 19.12
CA LEU A 783 6.28 10.19 18.23
C LEU A 783 6.13 8.74 17.74
N VAL A 784 7.21 8.12 17.26
CA VAL A 784 7.19 6.72 16.83
C VAL A 784 6.86 5.79 18.01
N MET A 785 7.35 6.07 19.21
CA MET A 785 7.03 5.28 20.41
C MET A 785 5.56 5.41 20.81
N ARG A 786 4.97 6.62 20.76
CA ARG A 786 3.55 6.85 21.01
C ARG A 786 2.67 6.14 19.98
N ALA A 787 3.00 6.24 18.70
CA ALA A 787 2.21 5.64 17.61
C ALA A 787 2.32 4.10 17.57
N ARG A 788 3.54 3.55 17.65
CA ARG A 788 3.77 2.09 17.78
C ARG A 788 3.13 1.54 19.06
N GLY A 789 3.19 2.31 20.14
CA GLY A 789 2.74 1.90 21.46
C GLY A 789 3.62 0.83 22.10
N GLN A 790 3.03 0.12 23.07
CA GLN A 790 3.65 -0.98 23.83
C GLN A 790 2.90 -2.29 23.57
N LEU A 791 3.63 -3.41 23.50
CA LEU A 791 3.05 -4.74 23.37
C LEU A 791 2.38 -5.18 24.69
N ARG A 792 1.12 -5.59 24.61
CA ARG A 792 0.32 -6.13 25.74
C ARG A 792 -0.39 -7.42 25.31
N ASP A 793 -1.04 -8.09 26.26
CA ASP A 793 -1.79 -9.36 26.05
C ASP A 793 -2.81 -9.32 24.89
N HIS A 794 -3.24 -8.12 24.48
CA HIS A 794 -4.20 -7.90 23.39
C HIS A 794 -3.63 -6.96 22.30
N GLY A 795 -2.36 -7.17 21.94
CA GLY A 795 -1.65 -6.47 20.87
C GLY A 795 -0.91 -5.20 21.30
N TRP A 796 -0.34 -4.49 20.31
CA TRP A 796 0.26 -3.17 20.50
C TRP A 796 -0.80 -2.13 20.85
N ARG A 797 -0.57 -1.33 21.91
CA ARG A 797 -1.49 -0.29 22.40
C ARG A 797 -0.78 0.99 22.79
N ILE A 798 -1.42 2.12 22.49
CA ILE A 798 -0.97 3.45 22.90
C ILE A 798 -1.46 3.75 24.34
N SER A 799 -1.04 4.87 24.92
CA SER A 799 -1.33 5.26 26.31
C SER A 799 -2.82 5.31 26.68
N SER A 800 -3.70 5.54 25.71
CA SER A 800 -5.17 5.62 25.88
C SER A 800 -5.91 4.29 25.63
N GLU A 801 -5.21 3.15 25.72
CA GLU A 801 -5.68 1.77 25.43
C GLU A 801 -6.18 1.51 24.00
N ARG A 802 -6.25 2.55 23.14
CA ARG A 802 -6.40 2.45 21.69
C ARG A 802 -5.29 1.56 21.10
N LEU A 803 -5.60 0.90 19.99
CA LEU A 803 -4.62 0.10 19.25
C LEU A 803 -3.46 1.02 18.78
N GLY A 804 -2.24 0.54 18.96
CA GLY A 804 -1.06 1.11 18.32
C GLY A 804 -1.04 0.80 16.82
N SER A 805 -0.26 1.55 16.06
CA SER A 805 -0.18 1.38 14.62
C SER A 805 0.31 -0.02 14.26
N GLY A 806 -0.46 -0.69 13.41
CA GLY A 806 -0.08 -1.98 12.82
C GLY A 806 0.87 -1.84 11.64
N ASP A 807 1.09 -0.62 11.16
CA ASP A 807 1.80 -0.34 9.92
C ASP A 807 3.25 0.14 10.16
N ASP A 808 3.99 0.35 9.07
CA ASP A 808 5.29 1.02 9.08
C ASP A 808 5.11 2.47 9.54
N ILE A 809 6.13 3.02 10.21
CA ILE A 809 6.08 4.40 10.71
C ILE A 809 7.46 5.02 10.50
N SER A 810 7.51 6.13 9.78
CA SER A 810 8.74 6.90 9.50
C SER A 810 8.46 8.39 9.71
N VAL A 811 9.31 9.08 10.48
CA VAL A 811 9.03 10.43 11.00
C VAL A 811 10.26 11.33 10.92
N PHE A 812 10.09 12.53 10.34
CA PHE A 812 11.06 13.63 10.43
C PHE A 812 10.58 14.74 11.37
N ILE A 813 11.52 15.33 12.12
CA ILE A 813 11.37 16.59 12.86
C ILE A 813 12.42 17.58 12.34
N ILE A 814 11.99 18.58 11.58
CA ILE A 814 12.86 19.56 10.90
C ILE A 814 12.72 20.92 11.62
N PRO A 815 13.74 21.41 12.34
CA PRO A 815 13.64 22.67 13.09
C PRO A 815 13.74 23.90 12.20
N LEU A 816 12.78 24.81 12.35
CA LEU A 816 12.59 25.98 11.48
C LEU A 816 13.59 27.11 11.77
N LEU A 817 14.19 27.13 12.96
CA LEU A 817 15.13 28.17 13.43
C LEU A 817 16.31 28.44 12.47
N HIS A 818 16.73 27.45 11.68
CA HIS A 818 17.82 27.59 10.71
C HIS A 818 17.44 28.52 9.54
N GLY A 819 16.15 28.64 9.24
CA GLY A 819 15.62 29.62 8.30
C GLY A 819 15.74 31.07 8.75
N ASN A 820 16.10 31.32 10.02
CA ASN A 820 16.46 32.65 10.50
C ASN A 820 17.93 33.03 10.15
N GLN A 821 18.75 32.09 9.65
CA GLN A 821 20.22 32.20 9.59
C GLN A 821 20.84 32.07 8.18
N GLU A 822 20.15 31.47 7.22
CA GLU A 822 20.58 31.50 5.80
C GLU A 822 19.99 32.76 5.11
N PRO A 823 20.83 33.66 4.55
CA PRO A 823 20.42 34.97 4.02
C PRO A 823 19.85 34.96 2.58
#